data_AF-A0AAV6AQF1-F1
#
_entry.id   AF-A0AAV6AQF1-F1
#
_cell.length_a   1.000
_cell.length_b   1.000
_cell.length_c   1.000
_cell.angle_alpha   90.00
_cell.angle_beta   90.00
_cell.angle_gamma   90.00
#
_symmetry.space_group_name_H-M   'P 1'
#
loop_
_entity.id
_entity.type
_entity.pdbx_description
1 polymer ?
#
loop_
_entity_poly.entity_id
_entity_poly.type
_entity_poly.pdbx_seq_one_letter_code
_entity_poly.pdbx_strand_id
1 'polypeptide(L)'
;MSAGDFRLAQGGRIDRRRPLQFTFNGRSLGGYAGDTLASALLSHGVWLIGRSFKYHRPRGVFGLGAEEPGALVQLGTGARTEPNIRATQVQLFDGLVATSQNCWPSVGFDIGALANLAKPLIPAGFYYKTFIGPGRPNRAWMIYEPFIRRAAGMGKAPSEPDPDRYERMHATCDVLVVGAGPAGIAAALAAARTGARVVLADEQVESGGHLLGRTAEIDQRPALDWVASALTTLSAMPEVTILRRATVEGAYDHMLFGIVERLTDAVPPDGLPRQRYWQMRARQVVLATGSIERPLAFLDNDRPGIMLASAAAAYAVRYGVRPGERIVLFTNNDWAYRSALDLRQAGCAVEAVIDLRSETGPAARLAEEAGMKVRRGMVVTRALGRTLSAVEVAPMAYDGTRLAGPAERIACDCLAVSGGFTPTVHLFSHAKGKLLYDPEIASFVPGAAPAGFHVAGGCRGSFTLSRTLAEGLAAGAAAAKAAGFGAGAHPPVPTVAAEEHAPPKFIWRVPAARRGKRWVDLQNDVTDADIALAVRENYAIVEHTKRYTTLGMGTDQGKTSNMVGFHILAELTDRAPEQVGVTTFRPPYTPITFGALVGRQAILNHPIRRTPMHEWHEAQGAPFLPNGLWLRPQCYPRGGESVHDAIAREARAVREGVGIVDVSTLGKIDIQGRDAMELLNRVYMNGFSTLAVGKGRYGLMLREDGFVFDDGVTTRLSDTRFHMTTTTVNAARVYEWLEKHLQTQWRDLEVYLTAVTDDWAGIAIAGPKARAVLASVTQADVSDAALPFMGVIEAEVAGIPARIFRISFSGELAYEVNVPADQGLALWEALLESGAPHGVVPYGLEALSVLRIEKGHIVGAEFDGRATPMDLGFERMIARKKDFIGKWALSRPAFHQPGRLQLVGLAALDPKEPIPAAAQLVPSGDGESPQQSHGHVTSVCYSPNLGAEIALGMLADGRDRHGQEIVAVSPLKKRAVRVRVQQPCFVDPEGSRLHG
;
A
#
# COMPACT_ATOMS: atom_id res chain seq x y z
N MET A 1 -28.58 -7.23 39.60
CA MET A 1 -27.53 -6.50 40.36
C MET A 1 -27.56 -5.08 39.87
N SER A 2 -27.83 -4.10 40.76
CA SER A 2 -27.80 -2.69 40.39
C SER A 2 -26.46 -2.37 39.73
N ALA A 3 -26.48 -1.66 38.60
CA ALA A 3 -25.27 -1.25 37.91
C ALA A 3 -24.53 -0.24 38.81
N GLY A 4 -23.56 -0.72 39.59
CA GLY A 4 -22.67 0.15 40.34
C GLY A 4 -21.82 0.96 39.37
N ASP A 5 -21.64 2.24 39.67
CA ASP A 5 -20.67 3.09 38.99
C ASP A 5 -19.25 2.57 39.32
N PHE A 6 -18.51 2.14 38.29
CA PHE A 6 -17.12 1.69 38.45
C PHE A 6 -16.12 2.85 38.34
N ARG A 7 -16.59 4.07 38.07
CA ARG A 7 -15.77 5.28 38.14
C ARG A 7 -15.45 5.61 39.60
N LEU A 8 -14.17 5.83 39.88
CA LEU A 8 -13.70 6.36 41.16
C LEU A 8 -14.15 7.82 41.31
N ALA A 9 -14.47 8.23 42.54
CA ALA A 9 -14.95 9.58 42.83
C ALA A 9 -13.90 10.67 42.51
N GLN A 10 -12.63 10.33 42.65
CA GLN A 10 -11.48 11.22 42.41
C GLN A 10 -10.41 10.49 41.59
N GLY A 11 -9.38 11.22 41.15
CA GLY A 11 -8.28 10.68 40.36
C GLY A 11 -8.63 10.47 38.88
N GLY A 12 -7.69 9.85 38.16
CA GLY A 12 -7.69 9.72 36.71
C GLY A 12 -7.14 10.96 35.98
N ARG A 13 -6.52 10.73 34.83
CA ARG A 13 -6.08 11.72 33.83
C ARG A 13 -7.21 12.01 32.83
N ILE A 14 -8.37 12.37 33.36
CA ILE A 14 -9.58 12.72 32.62
C ILE A 14 -10.06 14.11 33.04
N ASP A 15 -10.65 14.88 32.11
CA ASP A 15 -11.25 16.17 32.44
C ASP A 15 -12.72 15.99 32.84
N ARG A 16 -12.96 15.87 34.14
CA ARG A 16 -14.30 15.70 34.71
C ARG A 16 -15.25 16.87 34.45
N ARG A 17 -14.73 18.02 34.00
CA ARG A 17 -15.53 19.21 33.63
C ARG A 17 -16.04 19.12 32.19
N ARG A 18 -15.54 18.16 31.39
CA ARG A 18 -15.88 17.96 29.99
C ARG A 18 -16.49 16.56 29.80
N PRO A 19 -17.75 16.37 30.21
CA PRO A 19 -18.46 15.12 29.93
C PRO A 19 -18.67 14.95 28.42
N LEU A 20 -18.64 13.71 27.96
CA LEU A 20 -18.86 13.31 26.57
C LEU A 20 -19.98 12.27 26.54
N GLN A 21 -20.81 12.29 25.50
CA GLN A 21 -21.82 11.27 25.25
C GLN A 21 -21.39 10.38 24.09
N PHE A 22 -21.63 9.07 24.22
CA PHE A 22 -21.35 8.10 23.16
C PHE A 22 -22.40 7.00 23.15
N THR A 23 -22.52 6.31 22.02
CA THR A 23 -23.45 5.19 21.86
C THR A 23 -22.68 3.88 21.71
N PHE A 24 -23.00 2.89 22.55
CA PHE A 24 -22.49 1.53 22.42
C PHE A 24 -23.65 0.53 22.33
N ASN A 25 -23.70 -0.27 21.27
CA ASN A 25 -24.79 -1.23 21.02
C ASN A 25 -26.19 -0.59 21.12
N GLY A 26 -26.34 0.63 20.60
CA GLY A 26 -27.59 1.39 20.62
C GLY A 26 -27.96 2.01 21.98
N ARG A 27 -27.13 1.85 23.02
CA ARG A 27 -27.32 2.48 24.33
C ARG A 27 -26.45 3.73 24.45
N SER A 28 -27.06 4.84 24.85
CA SER A 28 -26.33 6.08 25.19
C SER A 28 -25.65 5.92 26.55
N LEU A 29 -24.36 6.25 26.60
CA LEU A 29 -23.49 6.18 27.78
C LEU A 29 -22.65 7.47 27.87
N GLY A 30 -22.25 7.83 29.10
CA GLY A 30 -21.41 9.00 29.35
C GLY A 30 -19.94 8.63 29.62
N GLY A 31 -19.03 9.53 29.31
CA GLY A 31 -17.62 9.46 29.72
C GLY A 31 -17.04 10.87 29.85
N TYR A 32 -15.72 10.97 29.89
CA TYR A 32 -15.03 12.27 30.01
C TYR A 32 -13.95 12.43 28.96
N ALA A 33 -13.63 13.68 28.60
CA ALA A 33 -12.46 13.93 27.77
C ALA A 33 -11.19 13.36 28.42
N GLY A 34 -10.43 12.57 27.68
CA GLY A 34 -9.28 11.80 28.18
C GLY A 34 -9.55 10.31 28.35
N ASP A 35 -10.83 9.89 28.38
CA ASP A 35 -11.18 8.47 28.31
C ASP A 35 -10.81 7.85 26.95
N THR A 36 -10.59 6.54 26.97
CA THR A 36 -10.73 5.67 25.80
C THR A 36 -12.12 5.04 25.79
N LEU A 37 -12.54 4.47 24.66
CA LEU A 37 -13.78 3.70 24.61
C LEU A 37 -13.76 2.55 25.64
N ALA A 38 -12.62 1.87 25.81
CA ALA A 38 -12.46 0.83 26.82
C ALA A 38 -12.67 1.36 28.25
N SER A 39 -12.00 2.45 28.65
CA SER A 39 -12.16 2.98 30.01
C SER A 39 -13.59 3.48 30.27
N ALA A 40 -14.22 4.11 29.29
CA ALA A 40 -15.61 4.54 29.38
C ALA A 40 -16.56 3.35 29.56
N LEU A 41 -16.43 2.29 28.75
CA LEU A 41 -17.24 1.07 28.89
C LEU A 41 -17.07 0.40 30.25
N LEU A 42 -15.82 0.29 30.73
CA LEU A 42 -15.54 -0.29 32.05
C LEU A 42 -16.16 0.53 33.18
N SER A 43 -16.18 1.86 33.08
CA SER A 43 -16.81 2.71 34.10
C SER A 43 -18.32 2.48 34.27
N HIS A 44 -18.98 1.99 33.23
CA HIS A 44 -20.40 1.58 33.25
C HIS A 44 -20.61 0.09 33.55
N GLY A 45 -19.56 -0.64 33.97
CA GLY A 45 -19.63 -2.08 34.24
C GLY A 45 -19.85 -2.94 32.99
N VAL A 46 -19.48 -2.44 31.80
CA VAL A 46 -19.60 -3.19 30.54
C VAL A 46 -18.35 -4.06 30.32
N TRP A 47 -18.36 -5.24 30.93
CA TRP A 47 -17.25 -6.21 30.83
C TRP A 47 -17.28 -7.04 29.54
N LEU A 48 -18.48 -7.36 29.04
CA LEU A 48 -18.68 -8.16 27.83
C LEU A 48 -18.81 -7.23 26.61
N ILE A 49 -17.74 -7.13 25.83
CA ILE A 49 -17.63 -6.22 24.68
C ILE A 49 -17.79 -6.95 23.35
N GLY A 50 -17.27 -8.16 23.24
CA GLY A 50 -17.26 -8.91 21.98
C GLY A 50 -17.36 -10.42 22.19
N ARG A 51 -17.25 -11.16 21.09
CA ARG A 51 -17.24 -12.62 21.07
C ARG A 51 -16.03 -13.14 20.31
N SER A 52 -15.48 -14.24 20.80
CA SER A 52 -14.28 -14.85 20.24
C SER A 52 -14.49 -15.35 18.81
N PHE A 53 -13.43 -15.34 18.01
CA PHE A 53 -13.46 -15.62 16.57
C PHE A 53 -14.15 -16.94 16.20
N LYS A 54 -13.74 -18.05 16.82
CA LYS A 54 -14.16 -19.41 16.41
C LYS A 54 -15.25 -19.97 17.31
N TYR A 55 -15.12 -19.74 18.62
CA TYR A 55 -15.97 -20.37 19.62
C TYR A 55 -17.06 -19.45 20.18
N HIS A 56 -17.16 -18.20 19.72
CA HIS A 56 -18.15 -17.23 20.21
C HIS A 56 -18.15 -17.09 21.76
N ARG A 57 -16.98 -17.27 22.38
CA ARG A 57 -16.84 -17.15 23.83
C ARG A 57 -16.90 -15.68 24.25
N PRO A 58 -17.46 -15.36 25.44
CA PRO A 58 -17.49 -13.99 25.94
C PRO A 58 -16.09 -13.37 25.97
N ARG A 59 -15.90 -12.18 25.41
CA ARG A 59 -14.64 -11.42 25.44
C ARG A 59 -14.85 -10.00 25.98
N GLY A 60 -13.84 -9.50 26.68
CA GLY A 60 -13.82 -8.17 27.28
C GLY A 60 -12.45 -7.52 27.12
N VAL A 61 -12.27 -6.40 27.81
CA VAL A 61 -10.96 -5.73 27.91
C VAL A 61 -9.96 -6.65 28.58
N PHE A 62 -8.76 -6.73 28.00
CA PHE A 62 -7.66 -7.56 28.52
C PHE A 62 -6.36 -6.77 28.67
N GLY A 63 -6.08 -5.83 27.77
CA GLY A 63 -4.90 -4.97 27.77
C GLY A 63 -5.25 -3.48 27.96
N LEU A 64 -4.30 -2.62 27.62
CA LEU A 64 -4.38 -1.16 27.75
C LEU A 64 -4.13 -0.42 26.42
N GLY A 65 -3.46 -1.06 25.45
CA GLY A 65 -3.03 -0.43 24.20
C GLY A 65 -3.15 -1.33 22.97
N ALA A 66 -2.12 -1.32 22.14
CA ALA A 66 -2.04 -2.04 20.86
C ALA A 66 -2.10 -3.57 21.00
N GLU A 67 -1.80 -4.08 22.20
CA GLU A 67 -1.79 -5.50 22.55
C GLU A 67 -3.17 -6.09 22.84
N GLU A 68 -4.23 -5.28 22.88
CA GLU A 68 -5.60 -5.71 23.18
C GLU A 68 -6.13 -6.77 22.18
N PRO A 69 -6.39 -8.01 22.62
CA PRO A 69 -6.88 -9.10 21.76
C PRO A 69 -8.39 -9.36 21.83
N GLY A 70 -9.09 -8.82 22.83
CA GLY A 70 -10.48 -9.16 23.16
C GLY A 70 -11.51 -8.07 22.85
N ALA A 71 -11.25 -6.83 23.26
CA ALA A 71 -12.17 -5.70 23.13
C ALA A 71 -12.13 -5.03 21.75
N LEU A 72 -12.52 -5.78 20.71
CA LEU A 72 -12.62 -5.30 19.33
C LEU A 72 -14.04 -4.83 19.01
N VAL A 73 -14.18 -3.62 18.44
CA VAL A 73 -15.47 -3.00 18.11
C VAL A 73 -15.56 -2.59 16.63
N GLN A 74 -16.80 -2.50 16.13
CA GLN A 74 -17.11 -1.78 14.91
C GLN A 74 -17.30 -0.31 15.29
N LEU A 75 -16.46 0.58 14.78
CA LEU A 75 -16.52 2.01 15.05
C LEU A 75 -17.25 2.74 13.91
N GLY A 76 -18.04 3.76 14.21
CA GLY A 76 -18.70 4.60 13.21
C GLY A 76 -19.80 3.91 12.39
N THR A 77 -20.39 4.63 11.45
CA THR A 77 -21.53 4.21 10.63
C THR A 77 -21.36 4.63 9.16
N GLY A 78 -22.10 3.99 8.24
CA GLY A 78 -22.08 4.32 6.81
C GLY A 78 -20.68 4.22 6.19
N ALA A 79 -20.33 5.17 5.33
CA ALA A 79 -19.00 5.27 4.71
C ALA A 79 -17.81 5.36 5.70
N ARG A 80 -18.05 5.84 6.94
CA ARG A 80 -17.02 6.03 7.97
C ARG A 80 -16.92 4.85 8.95
N THR A 81 -17.57 3.73 8.66
CA THR A 81 -17.53 2.57 9.56
C THR A 81 -16.22 1.80 9.45
N GLU A 82 -15.67 1.37 10.58
CA GLU A 82 -14.37 0.68 10.67
C GLU A 82 -14.46 -0.57 11.54
N PRO A 83 -14.15 -1.76 11.00
CA PRO A 83 -14.17 -3.00 11.76
C PRO A 83 -12.88 -3.23 12.55
N ASN A 84 -12.96 -4.13 13.54
CA ASN A 84 -11.82 -4.65 14.30
C ASN A 84 -10.96 -3.59 15.02
N ILE A 85 -11.55 -2.45 15.36
CA ILE A 85 -10.85 -1.39 16.09
C ILE A 85 -10.74 -1.79 17.56
N ARG A 86 -9.55 -1.64 18.15
CA ARG A 86 -9.29 -1.90 19.58
C ARG A 86 -9.88 -0.77 20.42
N ALA A 87 -10.85 -1.07 21.29
CA ALA A 87 -11.48 -0.07 22.15
C ALA A 87 -10.48 0.66 23.07
N THR A 88 -9.33 0.04 23.35
CA THR A 88 -8.22 0.60 24.13
C THR A 88 -7.48 1.74 23.42
N GLN A 89 -7.51 1.80 22.09
CA GLN A 89 -6.82 2.82 21.29
C GLN A 89 -7.78 3.86 20.69
N VAL A 90 -9.08 3.74 20.95
CA VAL A 90 -10.09 4.72 20.53
C VAL A 90 -10.21 5.79 21.61
N GLN A 91 -9.74 7.00 21.31
CA GLN A 91 -10.02 8.14 22.17
C GLN A 91 -11.53 8.43 22.15
N LEU A 92 -12.12 8.64 23.33
CA LEU A 92 -13.52 9.03 23.41
C LEU A 92 -13.71 10.46 22.88
N PHE A 93 -14.75 10.65 22.08
CA PHE A 93 -15.23 11.94 21.60
C PHE A 93 -16.75 11.98 21.63
N ASP A 94 -17.31 13.19 21.62
CA ASP A 94 -18.77 13.37 21.71
C ASP A 94 -19.46 12.85 20.44
N GLY A 95 -20.54 12.11 20.60
CA GLY A 95 -21.28 11.48 19.50
C GLY A 95 -20.62 10.22 18.93
N LEU A 96 -19.56 9.68 19.55
CA LEU A 96 -18.94 8.42 19.12
C LEU A 96 -19.99 7.29 19.08
N VAL A 97 -20.00 6.51 18.00
CA VAL A 97 -20.85 5.32 17.85
C VAL A 97 -19.99 4.09 17.69
N ALA A 98 -20.23 3.05 18.49
CA ALA A 98 -19.55 1.77 18.37
C ALA A 98 -20.51 0.58 18.64
N THR A 99 -20.21 -0.57 18.05
CA THR A 99 -20.98 -1.81 18.30
C THR A 99 -20.08 -3.02 18.51
N SER A 100 -20.59 -3.99 19.25
CA SER A 100 -19.98 -5.31 19.45
C SER A 100 -19.87 -6.06 18.12
N GLN A 101 -18.80 -6.83 18.01
CA GLN A 101 -18.49 -7.62 16.82
C GLN A 101 -18.65 -9.12 17.07
N ASN A 102 -18.81 -9.87 15.97
CA ASN A 102 -18.93 -11.32 15.94
C ASN A 102 -20.04 -11.93 16.83
N CYS A 103 -21.19 -11.27 16.96
CA CYS A 103 -22.31 -11.76 17.78
C CYS A 103 -23.66 -11.58 17.10
N TRP A 104 -24.62 -12.52 17.31
CA TRP A 104 -26.00 -12.38 16.83
C TRP A 104 -27.03 -13.11 17.71
N PRO A 105 -28.19 -12.51 18.05
CA PRO A 105 -28.60 -11.13 17.73
C PRO A 105 -27.94 -10.05 18.60
N SER A 106 -27.32 -10.41 19.73
CA SER A 106 -26.61 -9.46 20.59
C SER A 106 -25.42 -10.09 21.29
N VAL A 107 -24.51 -9.27 21.82
CA VAL A 107 -23.37 -9.79 22.59
C VAL A 107 -23.82 -10.54 23.85
N GLY A 108 -24.96 -10.15 24.44
CA GLY A 108 -25.57 -10.79 25.62
C GLY A 108 -26.32 -12.09 25.32
N PHE A 109 -26.87 -12.23 24.12
CA PHE A 109 -27.60 -13.40 23.65
C PHE A 109 -27.11 -13.73 22.23
N ASP A 110 -26.12 -14.62 22.15
CA ASP A 110 -25.42 -14.98 20.92
C ASP A 110 -25.68 -16.45 20.57
N ILE A 111 -26.38 -16.69 19.47
CA ILE A 111 -26.73 -18.04 18.98
C ILE A 111 -25.48 -18.76 18.47
N GLY A 112 -24.48 -18.02 17.98
CA GLY A 112 -23.18 -18.58 17.58
C GLY A 112 -22.48 -19.32 18.73
N ALA A 113 -22.80 -19.01 20.00
CA ALA A 113 -22.28 -19.72 21.16
C ALA A 113 -22.63 -21.22 21.17
N LEU A 114 -23.65 -21.68 20.43
CA LEU A 114 -23.96 -23.10 20.25
C LEU A 114 -22.81 -23.87 19.57
N ALA A 115 -21.97 -23.20 18.78
CA ALA A 115 -20.76 -23.81 18.19
C ALA A 115 -19.82 -24.38 19.26
N ASN A 116 -19.86 -23.89 20.51
CA ASN A 116 -19.11 -24.48 21.63
C ASN A 116 -19.48 -25.95 21.91
N LEU A 117 -20.71 -26.38 21.60
CA LEU A 117 -21.15 -27.75 21.80
C LEU A 117 -20.46 -28.71 20.83
N ALA A 118 -20.15 -28.24 19.61
CA ALA A 118 -19.43 -28.97 18.58
C ALA A 118 -17.90 -28.88 18.70
N LYS A 119 -17.35 -28.31 19.79
CA LYS A 119 -15.91 -28.08 19.97
C LYS A 119 -14.99 -29.28 19.69
N PRO A 120 -15.33 -30.56 19.97
CA PRO A 120 -14.43 -31.69 19.68
C PRO A 120 -14.28 -31.96 18.18
N LEU A 121 -15.24 -31.52 17.37
CA LEU A 121 -15.28 -31.73 15.92
C LEU A 121 -14.52 -30.65 15.14
N ILE A 122 -14.07 -29.57 15.81
CA ILE A 122 -13.40 -28.43 15.18
C ILE A 122 -12.01 -28.19 15.82
N PRO A 123 -11.06 -29.15 15.71
CA PRO A 123 -9.68 -28.94 16.16
C PRO A 123 -8.94 -27.89 15.30
N ALA A 124 -7.73 -27.49 15.70
CA ALA A 124 -6.81 -26.81 14.78
C ALA A 124 -6.58 -27.67 13.51
N GLY A 125 -6.41 -26.99 12.37
CA GLY A 125 -6.28 -27.64 11.06
C GLY A 125 -7.54 -28.30 10.50
N PHE A 126 -8.70 -28.24 11.19
CA PHE A 126 -9.99 -28.79 10.71
C PHE A 126 -10.31 -28.36 9.27
N TYR A 127 -10.16 -27.07 8.99
CA TYR A 127 -10.47 -26.50 7.68
C TYR A 127 -9.69 -27.17 6.54
N TYR A 128 -8.38 -27.37 6.71
CA TYR A 128 -7.55 -28.06 5.73
C TYR A 128 -8.01 -29.50 5.51
N LYS A 129 -8.29 -30.23 6.60
CA LYS A 129 -8.69 -31.64 6.55
C LYS A 129 -10.07 -31.85 5.92
N THR A 130 -10.99 -30.91 6.12
CA THR A 130 -12.39 -31.06 5.68
C THR A 130 -12.65 -30.48 4.30
N PHE A 131 -11.99 -29.39 3.93
CA PHE A 131 -12.32 -28.61 2.73
C PHE A 131 -11.22 -28.58 1.66
N ILE A 132 -9.98 -28.98 1.98
CA ILE A 132 -8.83 -28.93 1.05
C ILE A 132 -8.14 -30.31 1.01
N GLY A 133 -8.63 -31.22 0.17
CA GLY A 133 -8.05 -32.57 0.03
C GLY A 133 -8.00 -33.05 -1.43
N PRO A 134 -7.08 -33.96 -1.82
CA PRO A 134 -6.81 -34.33 -3.22
C PRO A 134 -7.92 -35.12 -3.95
N GLY A 135 -9.15 -35.15 -3.43
CA GLY A 135 -10.23 -35.97 -3.97
C GLY A 135 -11.64 -35.40 -3.78
N ARG A 136 -11.79 -34.12 -3.43
CA ARG A 136 -13.12 -33.47 -3.32
C ARG A 136 -13.26 -32.40 -4.41
N PRO A 137 -14.36 -32.37 -5.17
CA PRO A 137 -14.55 -31.34 -6.18
C PRO A 137 -14.65 -29.97 -5.48
N ASN A 138 -13.89 -28.99 -5.97
CA ASN A 138 -13.94 -27.56 -5.59
C ASN A 138 -15.37 -26.97 -5.55
N ARG A 139 -16.39 -27.68 -6.08
CA ARG A 139 -17.81 -27.32 -6.01
C ARG A 139 -18.38 -27.29 -4.59
N ALA A 140 -17.98 -28.19 -3.69
CA ALA A 140 -18.49 -28.18 -2.32
C ALA A 140 -17.99 -26.96 -1.55
N TRP A 141 -16.75 -26.52 -1.81
CA TRP A 141 -16.22 -25.26 -1.30
C TRP A 141 -17.10 -24.08 -1.72
N MET A 142 -17.49 -23.98 -3.00
CA MET A 142 -18.38 -22.90 -3.48
C MET A 142 -19.76 -22.86 -2.80
N ILE A 143 -20.22 -23.97 -2.20
CA ILE A 143 -21.47 -24.04 -1.42
C ILE A 143 -21.26 -23.57 0.02
N TYR A 144 -20.17 -23.99 0.67
CA TYR A 144 -19.89 -23.63 2.07
C TYR A 144 -19.26 -22.25 2.22
N GLU A 145 -18.52 -21.78 1.22
CA GLU A 145 -17.74 -20.55 1.23
C GLU A 145 -18.58 -19.32 1.63
N PRO A 146 -19.80 -19.07 1.10
CA PRO A 146 -20.60 -17.93 1.53
C PRO A 146 -20.96 -17.97 3.02
N PHE A 147 -21.30 -19.15 3.55
CA PHE A 147 -21.64 -19.33 4.95
C PHE A 147 -20.42 -19.19 5.86
N ILE A 148 -19.29 -19.81 5.47
CA ILE A 148 -18.03 -19.71 6.20
C ILE A 148 -17.52 -18.28 6.20
N ARG A 149 -17.54 -17.56 5.07
CA ARG A 149 -17.13 -16.15 5.00
C ARG A 149 -18.01 -15.25 5.86
N ARG A 150 -19.31 -15.52 5.92
CA ARG A 150 -20.25 -14.80 6.79
C ARG A 150 -20.03 -15.09 8.28
N ALA A 151 -19.63 -16.31 8.62
CA ALA A 151 -19.38 -16.74 10.00
C ALA A 151 -17.95 -16.45 10.50
N ALA A 152 -16.98 -16.33 9.60
CA ALA A 152 -15.57 -16.14 9.93
C ALA A 152 -15.13 -14.67 9.97
N GLY A 153 -16.00 -13.70 9.61
CA GLY A 153 -15.68 -12.28 9.73
C GLY A 153 -15.97 -11.75 11.14
N MET A 154 -15.01 -11.11 11.80
CA MET A 154 -15.27 -10.41 13.08
C MET A 154 -16.07 -9.11 12.88
N GLY A 155 -15.78 -8.35 11.82
CA GLY A 155 -16.40 -7.05 11.52
C GLY A 155 -16.79 -6.86 10.05
N LYS A 156 -17.38 -5.72 9.72
CA LYS A 156 -17.84 -5.35 8.36
C LYS A 156 -17.12 -4.11 7.84
N ALA A 157 -16.58 -4.20 6.63
CA ALA A 157 -16.02 -3.04 5.92
C ALA A 157 -17.15 -2.15 5.35
N PRO A 158 -16.92 -0.84 5.15
CA PRO A 158 -17.87 0.05 4.48
C PRO A 158 -18.05 -0.37 3.01
N SER A 159 -19.27 -0.16 2.48
CA SER A 159 -19.58 -0.34 1.05
C SER A 159 -19.54 0.96 0.25
N GLU A 160 -19.59 2.09 0.94
CA GLU A 160 -19.56 3.43 0.36
C GLU A 160 -18.10 3.95 0.28
N PRO A 161 -17.77 4.89 -0.64
CA PRO A 161 -16.46 5.50 -0.70
C PRO A 161 -16.09 6.24 0.59
N ASP A 162 -14.85 6.11 1.03
CA ASP A 162 -14.32 6.82 2.20
C ASP A 162 -14.37 8.35 1.95
N PRO A 163 -15.10 9.13 2.77
CA PRO A 163 -15.21 10.58 2.60
C PRO A 163 -14.01 11.34 3.18
N ASP A 164 -13.06 10.66 3.82
CA ASP A 164 -11.95 11.29 4.50
C ASP A 164 -10.80 11.70 3.58
N ARG A 165 -10.11 12.76 4.00
CA ARG A 165 -8.88 13.23 3.35
C ARG A 165 -7.67 12.69 4.11
N TYR A 166 -6.64 12.34 3.36
CA TYR A 166 -5.39 11.81 3.89
C TYR A 166 -4.20 12.56 3.31
N GLU A 167 -3.12 12.65 4.07
CA GLU A 167 -1.90 13.34 3.65
C GLU A 167 -0.67 12.44 3.73
N ARG A 168 0.32 12.75 2.87
CA ARG A 168 1.67 12.21 2.96
C ARG A 168 2.64 13.35 3.18
N MET A 169 3.64 13.14 4.03
CA MET A 169 4.72 14.08 4.30
C MET A 169 6.06 13.37 4.24
N HIS A 170 7.07 14.02 3.65
CA HIS A 170 8.45 13.53 3.64
C HIS A 170 9.26 14.43 4.56
N ALA A 171 10.01 13.85 5.49
CA ALA A 171 10.76 14.59 6.49
C ALA A 171 12.10 13.94 6.80
N THR A 172 13.02 14.72 7.37
CA THR A 172 14.33 14.25 7.82
C THR A 172 14.61 14.70 9.25
N CYS A 173 15.35 13.89 10.01
CA CYS A 173 15.84 14.25 11.34
C CYS A 173 17.22 13.66 11.59
N ASP A 174 17.94 14.21 12.56
CA ASP A 174 19.20 13.65 13.02
C ASP A 174 18.95 12.46 13.94
N VAL A 175 18.02 12.59 14.87
CA VAL A 175 17.64 11.53 15.82
C VAL A 175 16.13 11.35 15.85
N LEU A 176 15.66 10.18 15.42
CA LEU A 176 14.28 9.74 15.65
C LEU A 176 14.22 8.97 16.97
N VAL A 177 13.40 9.40 17.91
CA VAL A 177 13.11 8.68 19.15
C VAL A 177 11.73 8.06 19.06
N VAL A 178 11.64 6.74 19.21
CA VAL A 178 10.39 5.98 19.09
C VAL A 178 9.91 5.52 20.45
N GLY A 179 8.75 6.04 20.86
CA GLY A 179 8.14 5.83 22.17
C GLY A 179 8.45 6.98 23.13
N ALA A 180 7.42 7.59 23.73
CA ALA A 180 7.53 8.69 24.68
C ALA A 180 7.29 8.22 26.12
N GLY A 181 7.80 7.03 26.47
CA GLY A 181 7.98 6.62 27.87
C GLY A 181 9.20 7.31 28.51
N PRO A 182 9.53 7.00 29.78
CA PRO A 182 10.67 7.62 30.47
C PRO A 182 11.99 7.51 29.70
N ALA A 183 12.30 6.34 29.12
CA ALA A 183 13.51 6.17 28.30
C ALA A 183 13.53 7.07 27.07
N GLY A 184 12.41 7.19 26.36
CA GLY A 184 12.34 8.00 25.14
C GLY A 184 12.35 9.49 25.42
N ILE A 185 11.65 9.94 26.47
CA ILE A 185 11.71 11.35 26.91
C ILE A 185 13.13 11.71 27.33
N ALA A 186 13.80 10.83 28.10
CA ALA A 186 15.19 11.01 28.49
C ALA A 186 16.14 11.04 27.27
N ALA A 187 15.95 10.13 26.31
CA ALA A 187 16.73 10.11 25.07
C ALA A 187 16.54 11.37 24.23
N ALA A 188 15.29 11.83 24.07
CA ALA A 188 14.98 13.05 23.36
C ALA A 188 15.62 14.27 24.02
N LEU A 189 15.58 14.38 25.36
CA LEU A 189 16.26 15.44 26.09
C LEU A 189 17.78 15.43 25.88
N ALA A 190 18.41 14.25 26.00
CA ALA A 190 19.84 14.11 25.81
C ALA A 190 20.28 14.44 24.37
N ALA A 191 19.50 14.02 23.37
CA ALA A 191 19.77 14.32 21.98
C ALA A 191 19.52 15.79 21.64
N ALA A 192 18.39 16.37 22.05
CA ALA A 192 18.01 17.73 21.69
C ALA A 192 18.95 18.79 22.29
N ARG A 193 19.51 18.54 23.48
CA ARG A 193 20.49 19.45 24.13
C ARG A 193 21.82 19.57 23.39
N THR A 194 22.11 18.69 22.44
CA THR A 194 23.30 18.81 21.58
C THR A 194 23.05 19.72 20.36
N GLY A 195 21.81 20.16 20.13
CA GLY A 195 21.39 20.92 18.96
C GLY A 195 20.98 20.04 17.77
N ALA A 196 20.93 18.71 17.93
CA ALA A 196 20.44 17.80 16.89
C ALA A 196 18.94 18.03 16.60
N ARG A 197 18.52 17.81 15.35
CA ARG A 197 17.10 17.76 14.99
C ARG A 197 16.46 16.47 15.47
N VAL A 198 15.59 16.57 16.46
CA VAL A 198 14.98 15.42 17.13
C VAL A 198 13.50 15.32 16.79
N VAL A 199 13.05 14.13 16.40
CA VAL A 199 11.63 13.79 16.33
C VAL A 199 11.32 12.77 17.41
N LEU A 200 10.42 13.09 18.33
CA LEU A 200 9.89 12.16 19.33
C LEU A 200 8.50 11.71 18.89
N ALA A 201 8.34 10.44 18.50
CA ALA A 201 7.07 9.89 18.03
C ALA A 201 6.52 8.85 19.01
N ASP A 202 5.23 8.96 19.36
CA ASP A 202 4.55 8.04 20.26
C ASP A 202 3.10 7.78 19.83
N GLU A 203 2.66 6.52 19.93
CA GLU A 203 1.33 6.11 19.49
C GLU A 203 0.20 6.63 20.41
N GLN A 204 0.50 7.01 21.65
CA GLN A 204 -0.51 7.44 22.61
C GLN A 204 -0.91 8.91 22.43
N VAL A 205 -2.09 9.24 22.95
CA VAL A 205 -2.61 10.62 22.98
C VAL A 205 -1.75 11.53 23.88
N GLU A 206 -1.23 10.95 24.97
CA GLU A 206 -0.44 11.64 25.98
C GLU A 206 0.91 10.92 26.14
N SER A 207 1.99 11.71 26.21
CA SER A 207 3.35 11.21 26.47
C SER A 207 3.57 10.89 27.95
N GLY A 208 4.42 9.92 28.24
CA GLY A 208 4.71 9.42 29.59
C GLY A 208 4.79 7.89 29.66
N GLY A 209 4.25 7.20 28.65
CA GLY A 209 4.27 5.74 28.56
C GLY A 209 3.67 5.08 29.80
N HIS A 210 4.38 4.10 30.38
CA HIS A 210 3.89 3.36 31.55
C HIS A 210 3.73 4.23 32.83
N LEU A 211 4.40 5.39 32.92
CA LEU A 211 4.24 6.30 34.06
C LEU A 211 2.82 6.87 34.16
N LEU A 212 2.07 6.89 33.06
CA LEU A 212 0.68 7.39 33.04
C LEU A 212 -0.28 6.51 33.85
N GLY A 213 0.06 5.23 34.07
CA GLY A 213 -0.75 4.25 34.78
C GLY A 213 -0.16 3.81 36.13
N ARG A 214 0.81 4.56 36.68
CA ARG A 214 1.58 4.17 37.87
C ARG A 214 1.86 5.37 38.78
N THR A 215 1.89 5.16 40.09
CA THR A 215 2.30 6.19 41.06
C THR A 215 3.80 6.14 41.33
N ALA A 216 4.62 6.82 40.55
CA ALA A 216 6.08 6.86 40.76
C ALA A 216 6.56 8.24 41.21
N GLU A 217 7.75 8.29 41.82
CA GLU A 217 8.47 9.51 42.14
C GLU A 217 9.79 9.58 41.38
N ILE A 218 10.12 10.77 40.87
CA ILE A 218 11.39 11.13 40.24
C ILE A 218 11.84 12.44 40.89
N ASP A 219 13.08 12.48 41.37
CA ASP A 219 13.65 13.61 42.11
C ASP A 219 12.77 14.04 43.30
N GLN A 220 12.23 13.06 44.05
CA GLN A 220 11.34 13.26 45.21
C GLN A 220 10.05 14.03 44.89
N ARG A 221 9.62 14.00 43.62
CA ARG A 221 8.38 14.61 43.15
C ARG A 221 7.58 13.58 42.34
N PRO A 222 6.26 13.76 42.17
CA PRO A 222 5.48 12.92 41.27
C PRO A 222 6.14 12.79 39.89
N ALA A 223 6.31 11.57 39.38
CA ALA A 223 7.03 11.30 38.14
C ALA A 223 6.43 12.04 36.93
N LEU A 224 5.13 12.33 36.96
CA LEU A 224 4.45 13.06 35.88
C LEU A 224 4.79 14.56 35.87
N ASP A 225 5.26 15.13 36.98
CA ASP A 225 5.79 16.50 37.01
C ASP A 225 7.11 16.58 36.23
N TRP A 226 7.96 15.55 36.36
CA TRP A 226 9.16 15.42 35.54
C TRP A 226 8.82 15.27 34.06
N VAL A 227 7.82 14.43 33.72
CA VAL A 227 7.35 14.27 32.33
C VAL A 227 6.87 15.62 31.76
N ALA A 228 6.03 16.34 32.49
CA ALA A 228 5.52 17.64 32.06
C ALA A 228 6.65 18.68 31.85
N SER A 229 7.60 18.75 32.78
CA SER A 229 8.78 19.62 32.70
C SER A 229 9.67 19.29 31.50
N ALA A 230 9.94 17.99 31.28
CA ALA A 230 10.72 17.49 30.16
C ALA A 230 10.07 17.83 28.81
N LEU A 231 8.76 17.60 28.68
CA LEU A 231 8.02 17.91 27.45
C LEU A 231 7.92 19.41 27.19
N THR A 232 7.78 20.22 28.24
CA THR A 232 7.82 21.69 28.14
C THR A 232 9.19 22.15 27.61
N THR A 233 10.27 21.58 28.16
CA THR A 233 11.64 21.86 27.71
C THR A 233 11.83 21.47 26.24
N LEU A 234 11.41 20.27 25.85
CA LEU A 234 11.50 19.78 24.48
C LEU A 234 10.68 20.63 23.51
N SER A 235 9.45 21.00 23.88
CA SER A 235 8.57 21.79 23.01
C SER A 235 9.06 23.23 22.80
N ALA A 236 9.89 23.75 23.70
CA ALA A 236 10.50 25.07 23.57
C ALA A 236 11.75 25.06 22.65
N MET A 237 12.25 23.88 22.26
CA MET A 237 13.44 23.76 21.40
C MET A 237 13.03 23.76 19.91
N PRO A 238 13.61 24.64 19.07
CA PRO A 238 13.15 24.82 17.69
C PRO A 238 13.39 23.61 16.78
N GLU A 239 14.42 22.81 17.06
CA GLU A 239 14.79 21.63 16.29
C GLU A 239 14.12 20.34 16.82
N VAL A 240 13.13 20.45 17.72
CA VAL A 240 12.41 19.32 18.28
C VAL A 240 10.98 19.29 17.77
N THR A 241 10.57 18.15 17.22
CA THR A 241 9.18 17.86 16.87
C THR A 241 8.64 16.72 17.73
N ILE A 242 7.51 16.93 18.40
CA ILE A 242 6.82 15.89 19.18
C ILE A 242 5.58 15.46 18.42
N LEU A 243 5.57 14.22 17.92
CA LEU A 243 4.44 13.61 17.23
C LEU A 243 3.69 12.70 18.21
N ARG A 244 2.50 13.14 18.62
CA ARG A 244 1.59 12.33 19.46
C ARG A 244 0.59 11.60 18.57
N ARG A 245 0.01 10.51 19.06
CA ARG A 245 -0.92 9.67 18.28
C ARG A 245 -0.29 9.18 16.98
N ALA A 246 1.04 9.08 16.98
CA ALA A 246 1.88 8.84 15.84
C ALA A 246 2.60 7.51 16.00
N THR A 247 2.08 6.49 15.31
CA THR A 247 2.65 5.15 15.38
C THR A 247 3.74 5.01 14.34
N VAL A 248 4.98 4.79 14.78
CA VAL A 248 6.06 4.34 13.89
C VAL A 248 5.75 2.89 13.50
N GLU A 249 5.27 2.71 12.27
CA GLU A 249 4.71 1.44 11.82
C GLU A 249 5.78 0.48 11.27
N GLY A 250 6.81 1.04 10.65
CA GLY A 250 7.81 0.28 9.91
C GLY A 250 9.18 0.94 9.96
N ALA A 251 10.22 0.11 9.95
CA ALA A 251 11.60 0.50 9.72
C ALA A 251 12.08 -0.20 8.45
N TYR A 252 12.64 0.56 7.53
CA TYR A 252 13.02 0.15 6.18
C TYR A 252 14.49 0.47 5.91
N ASP A 253 14.99 0.03 4.76
CA ASP A 253 16.36 0.28 4.32
C ASP A 253 16.69 1.79 4.30
N HIS A 254 17.99 2.09 4.47
CA HIS A 254 18.51 3.47 4.45
C HIS A 254 17.90 4.42 5.50
N MET A 255 17.63 3.89 6.70
CA MET A 255 17.09 4.63 7.85
C MET A 255 15.78 5.35 7.54
N LEU A 256 14.93 4.73 6.73
CA LEU A 256 13.59 5.20 6.41
C LEU A 256 12.57 4.57 7.36
N PHE A 257 11.68 5.39 7.90
CA PHE A 257 10.63 4.98 8.83
C PHE A 257 9.28 5.48 8.35
N GLY A 258 8.28 4.60 8.36
CA GLY A 258 6.88 4.97 8.18
C GLY A 258 6.27 5.37 9.51
N ILE A 259 5.59 6.52 9.57
CA ILE A 259 4.87 6.96 10.78
C ILE A 259 3.44 7.37 10.40
N VAL A 260 2.44 6.80 11.06
CA VAL A 260 1.04 7.20 10.89
C VAL A 260 0.62 8.07 12.04
N GLU A 261 0.41 9.35 11.77
CA GLU A 261 -0.11 10.35 12.70
C GLU A 261 -1.63 10.47 12.54
N ARG A 262 -2.36 10.24 13.63
CA ARG A 262 -3.81 10.39 13.69
C ARG A 262 -4.16 11.79 14.14
N LEU A 263 -4.77 12.58 13.23
CA LEU A 263 -5.04 13.99 13.44
C LEU A 263 -6.48 14.20 13.90
N THR A 264 -7.45 13.67 13.14
CA THR A 264 -8.88 13.96 13.35
C THR A 264 -9.78 12.73 13.21
N ASP A 265 -9.32 11.56 13.68
CA ASP A 265 -10.12 10.31 13.69
C ASP A 265 -11.48 10.46 14.41
N ALA A 266 -11.60 11.44 15.32
CA ALA A 266 -12.80 11.75 16.09
C ALA A 266 -13.87 12.58 15.34
N VAL A 267 -13.91 12.50 14.00
CA VAL A 267 -14.56 13.39 13.02
C VAL A 267 -13.61 14.49 12.50
N PRO A 268 -13.26 14.49 11.19
CA PRO A 268 -12.49 15.56 10.58
C PRO A 268 -13.31 16.84 10.47
N PRO A 269 -12.78 18.00 10.92
CA PRO A 269 -13.28 19.29 10.49
C PRO A 269 -13.14 19.44 8.97
N ASP A 270 -14.01 20.24 8.36
CA ASP A 270 -13.96 20.51 6.92
C ASP A 270 -12.54 20.94 6.49
N GLY A 271 -12.00 20.22 5.52
CA GLY A 271 -10.71 20.55 4.91
C GLY A 271 -9.46 20.00 5.62
N LEU A 272 -9.55 19.41 6.81
CA LEU A 272 -8.40 18.80 7.49
C LEU A 272 -8.23 17.30 7.16
N PRO A 273 -7.00 16.80 7.09
CA PRO A 273 -6.75 15.37 6.90
C PRO A 273 -7.07 14.59 8.17
N ARG A 274 -7.68 13.42 8.01
CA ARG A 274 -7.93 12.47 9.08
C ARG A 274 -6.63 11.89 9.64
N GLN A 275 -5.76 11.42 8.75
CA GLN A 275 -4.46 10.85 9.08
C GLN A 275 -3.38 11.35 8.12
N ARG A 276 -2.14 11.40 8.63
CA ARG A 276 -0.95 11.75 7.86
C ARG A 276 0.08 10.63 7.93
N TYR A 277 0.55 10.19 6.77
CA TYR A 277 1.65 9.24 6.65
C TYR A 277 2.97 9.99 6.45
N TRP A 278 3.89 9.85 7.39
CA TRP A 278 5.24 10.41 7.31
C TRP A 278 6.21 9.37 6.76
N GLN A 279 6.93 9.75 5.71
CA GLN A 279 8.16 9.10 5.28
C GLN A 279 9.32 9.83 5.94
N MET A 280 9.75 9.32 7.09
CA MET A 280 10.79 9.93 7.91
C MET A 280 12.14 9.28 7.64
N ARG A 281 13.13 10.05 7.18
CA ARG A 281 14.51 9.58 7.07
C ARG A 281 15.35 10.12 8.23
N ALA A 282 15.79 9.23 9.11
CA ALA A 282 16.61 9.61 10.27
C ALA A 282 18.08 9.33 10.02
N ARG A 283 19.01 10.10 10.62
CA ARG A 283 20.43 9.69 10.65
C ARG A 283 20.67 8.59 11.68
N GLN A 284 20.00 8.67 12.81
CA GLN A 284 20.06 7.74 13.93
C GLN A 284 18.66 7.53 14.51
N VAL A 285 18.41 6.37 15.11
CA VAL A 285 17.14 6.06 15.78
C VAL A 285 17.39 5.54 17.20
N VAL A 286 16.59 5.99 18.16
CA VAL A 286 16.51 5.41 19.51
C VAL A 286 15.18 4.70 19.65
N LEU A 287 15.23 3.38 19.79
CA LEU A 287 14.06 2.54 20.08
C LEU A 287 13.83 2.48 21.59
N ALA A 288 12.84 3.25 22.05
CA ALA A 288 12.34 3.27 23.43
C ALA A 288 10.90 2.73 23.49
N THR A 289 10.62 1.69 22.69
CA THR A 289 9.29 1.09 22.45
C THR A 289 8.71 0.31 23.63
N GLY A 290 9.41 0.26 24.76
CA GLY A 290 8.95 -0.41 25.99
C GLY A 290 8.78 -1.92 25.84
N SER A 291 7.92 -2.47 26.69
CA SER A 291 7.60 -3.90 26.76
C SER A 291 6.10 -4.10 27.03
N ILE A 292 5.58 -5.27 26.66
CA ILE A 292 4.18 -5.66 26.81
C ILE A 292 4.09 -6.77 27.85
N GLU A 293 3.18 -6.64 28.82
CA GLU A 293 2.97 -7.69 29.82
C GLU A 293 2.34 -8.93 29.17
N ARG A 294 2.78 -10.12 29.57
CA ARG A 294 2.29 -11.39 29.03
C ARG A 294 1.37 -12.11 30.03
N PRO A 295 0.41 -12.89 29.55
CA PRO A 295 -0.51 -13.63 30.42
C PRO A 295 0.09 -14.95 30.90
N LEU A 296 -0.70 -15.69 31.69
CA LEU A 296 -0.43 -17.07 32.10
C LEU A 296 -1.54 -17.99 31.57
N ALA A 297 -1.17 -19.17 31.06
CA ALA A 297 -2.14 -20.11 30.51
C ALA A 297 -2.70 -21.06 31.60
N PHE A 298 -3.95 -20.86 32.00
CA PHE A 298 -4.68 -21.70 32.96
C PHE A 298 -6.12 -21.94 32.47
N LEU A 299 -6.89 -22.79 33.15
CA LEU A 299 -8.21 -23.18 32.66
C LEU A 299 -9.16 -21.99 32.60
N ASP A 300 -9.82 -21.80 31.45
CA ASP A 300 -10.79 -20.73 31.24
C ASP A 300 -10.19 -19.31 31.43
N ASN A 301 -8.90 -19.10 31.13
CA ASN A 301 -8.21 -17.80 31.28
C ASN A 301 -8.64 -16.69 30.28
N ASP A 302 -9.77 -16.85 29.59
CA ASP A 302 -10.28 -15.93 28.57
C ASP A 302 -11.51 -15.12 29.01
N ARG A 303 -11.99 -15.33 30.23
CA ARG A 303 -13.26 -14.74 30.71
C ARG A 303 -13.16 -13.20 30.81
N PRO A 304 -14.24 -12.45 30.46
CA PRO A 304 -14.31 -11.02 30.75
C PRO A 304 -14.20 -10.76 32.25
N GLY A 305 -13.35 -9.81 32.63
CA GLY A 305 -12.91 -9.56 34.01
C GLY A 305 -11.49 -10.08 34.29
N ILE A 306 -10.93 -10.90 33.42
CA ILE A 306 -9.49 -11.21 33.42
C ILE A 306 -8.78 -10.17 32.55
N MET A 307 -7.71 -9.56 33.07
CA MET A 307 -6.90 -8.59 32.33
C MET A 307 -5.44 -8.63 32.81
N LEU A 308 -4.53 -8.05 32.04
CA LEU A 308 -3.13 -7.88 32.43
C LEU A 308 -3.04 -7.00 33.69
N ALA A 309 -2.12 -7.33 34.60
CA ALA A 309 -2.02 -6.64 35.89
C ALA A 309 -1.67 -5.16 35.74
N SER A 310 -0.75 -4.83 34.83
CA SER A 310 -0.40 -3.46 34.45
C SER A 310 -1.58 -2.70 33.83
N ALA A 311 -2.44 -3.38 33.04
CA ALA A 311 -3.66 -2.79 32.49
C ALA A 311 -4.68 -2.49 33.60
N ALA A 312 -4.90 -3.43 34.52
CA ALA A 312 -5.80 -3.23 35.67
C ALA A 312 -5.40 -2.02 36.51
N ALA A 313 -4.11 -1.91 36.86
CA ALA A 313 -3.58 -0.77 37.59
C ALA A 313 -3.74 0.54 36.80
N ALA A 314 -3.44 0.52 35.50
CA ALA A 314 -3.59 1.70 34.66
C ALA A 314 -5.06 2.15 34.51
N TYR A 315 -6.05 1.25 34.45
CA TYR A 315 -7.45 1.68 34.47
C TYR A 315 -7.80 2.44 35.75
N ALA A 316 -7.33 1.98 36.91
CA ALA A 316 -7.55 2.64 38.18
C ALA A 316 -6.82 3.99 38.27
N VAL A 317 -5.52 4.02 37.95
CA VAL A 317 -4.66 5.21 38.12
C VAL A 317 -4.89 6.23 36.99
N ARG A 318 -4.83 5.79 35.72
CA ARG A 318 -4.90 6.67 34.55
C ARG A 318 -6.31 7.11 34.24
N TYR A 319 -7.32 6.26 34.40
CA TYR A 319 -8.68 6.59 33.97
C TYR A 319 -9.65 6.76 35.15
N GLY A 320 -9.20 6.53 36.38
CA GLY A 320 -10.06 6.57 37.54
C GLY A 320 -11.15 5.51 37.47
N VAL A 321 -10.88 4.34 36.87
CA VAL A 321 -11.86 3.27 36.68
C VAL A 321 -11.42 2.03 37.44
N ARG A 322 -12.28 1.58 38.35
CA ARG A 322 -12.05 0.37 39.12
C ARG A 322 -12.21 -0.87 38.21
N PRO A 323 -11.20 -1.73 38.08
CA PRO A 323 -11.27 -2.91 37.21
C PRO A 323 -12.14 -4.05 37.78
N GLY A 324 -12.55 -3.95 39.04
CA GLY A 324 -13.50 -4.85 39.70
C GLY A 324 -13.69 -4.46 41.17
N GLU A 325 -14.78 -4.87 41.80
CA GLU A 325 -15.02 -4.64 43.23
C GLU A 325 -14.15 -5.51 44.14
N ARG A 326 -13.80 -6.72 43.68
CA ARG A 326 -12.93 -7.68 44.39
C ARG A 326 -11.88 -8.20 43.42
N ILE A 327 -10.68 -7.66 43.55
CA ILE A 327 -9.57 -7.96 42.66
C ILE A 327 -8.71 -9.07 43.27
N VAL A 328 -8.43 -10.11 42.48
CA VAL A 328 -7.35 -11.05 42.76
C VAL A 328 -6.23 -10.78 41.76
N LEU A 329 -4.98 -10.82 42.21
CA LEU A 329 -3.82 -10.73 41.34
C LEU A 329 -3.11 -12.09 41.27
N PHE A 330 -2.72 -12.55 40.09
CA PHE A 330 -1.97 -13.78 39.87
C PHE A 330 -0.64 -13.48 39.18
N THR A 331 0.47 -13.82 39.83
CA THR A 331 1.82 -13.49 39.35
C THR A 331 2.83 -14.62 39.53
N ASN A 332 3.94 -14.47 38.82
CA ASN A 332 5.14 -15.27 38.94
C ASN A 332 6.43 -14.44 39.09
N ASN A 333 6.29 -13.13 39.31
CA ASN A 333 7.37 -12.15 39.29
C ASN A 333 7.07 -10.97 40.24
N ASP A 334 8.11 -10.23 40.62
CA ASP A 334 7.99 -9.09 41.53
C ASP A 334 7.39 -7.84 40.88
N TRP A 335 7.48 -7.70 39.55
CA TRP A 335 6.98 -6.52 38.84
C TRP A 335 5.47 -6.34 39.04
N ALA A 336 4.71 -7.43 39.17
CA ALA A 336 3.26 -7.38 39.37
C ALA A 336 2.83 -6.81 40.74
N TYR A 337 3.68 -6.90 41.78
CA TYR A 337 3.37 -6.29 43.08
C TYR A 337 3.26 -4.79 42.98
N ARG A 338 3.96 -4.18 42.01
CA ARG A 338 3.81 -2.76 41.76
C ARG A 338 2.39 -2.42 41.32
N SER A 339 1.84 -3.18 40.38
CA SER A 339 0.44 -3.05 39.95
C SER A 339 -0.54 -3.28 41.12
N ALA A 340 -0.24 -4.23 42.02
CA ALA A 340 -1.05 -4.46 43.23
C ALA A 340 -1.08 -3.24 44.15
N LEU A 341 0.08 -2.64 44.41
CA LEU A 341 0.24 -1.44 45.22
C LEU A 341 -0.45 -0.23 44.58
N ASP A 342 -0.31 -0.04 43.26
CA ASP A 342 -0.96 1.03 42.51
C ASP A 342 -2.50 0.91 42.58
N LEU A 343 -3.04 -0.30 42.43
CA LEU A 343 -4.47 -0.58 42.62
C LEU A 343 -4.93 -0.23 44.04
N ARG A 344 -4.16 -0.64 45.05
CA ARG A 344 -4.48 -0.39 46.45
C ARG A 344 -4.46 1.10 46.77
N GLN A 345 -3.47 1.83 46.27
CA GLN A 345 -3.34 3.28 46.44
C GLN A 345 -4.45 4.05 45.71
N ALA A 346 -4.92 3.55 44.57
CA ALA A 346 -6.10 4.09 43.87
C ALA A 346 -7.44 3.77 44.57
N GLY A 347 -7.42 3.11 45.73
CA GLY A 347 -8.61 2.78 46.51
C GLY A 347 -9.33 1.51 46.06
N CYS A 348 -8.71 0.67 45.24
CA CYS A 348 -9.29 -0.61 44.84
C CYS A 348 -9.06 -1.69 45.92
N ALA A 349 -10.01 -2.62 46.02
CA ALA A 349 -9.92 -3.74 46.97
C ALA A 349 -9.21 -4.93 46.32
N VAL A 350 -7.94 -5.13 46.68
CA VAL A 350 -7.15 -6.30 46.30
C VAL A 350 -7.30 -7.36 47.40
N GLU A 351 -8.12 -8.38 47.15
CA GLU A 351 -8.44 -9.43 48.13
C GLU A 351 -7.24 -10.35 48.38
N ALA A 352 -6.53 -10.72 47.32
CA ALA A 352 -5.37 -11.60 47.43
C ALA A 352 -4.39 -11.41 46.26
N VAL A 353 -3.11 -11.60 46.56
CA VAL A 353 -2.05 -11.79 45.58
C VAL A 353 -1.64 -13.26 45.63
N ILE A 354 -1.90 -13.97 44.53
CA ILE A 354 -1.53 -15.38 44.34
C ILE A 354 -0.19 -15.39 43.62
N ASP A 355 0.87 -15.80 44.33
CA ASP A 355 2.23 -15.84 43.78
C ASP A 355 2.67 -17.29 43.63
N LEU A 356 3.06 -17.66 42.41
CA LEU A 356 3.60 -18.97 42.09
C LEU A 356 4.89 -19.28 42.88
N ARG A 357 5.65 -18.27 43.27
CA ARG A 357 6.93 -18.43 43.95
C ARG A 357 6.71 -18.68 45.44
N SER A 358 7.51 -19.58 46.00
CA SER A 358 7.59 -19.79 47.46
C SER A 358 8.37 -18.68 48.15
N GLU A 359 9.31 -18.06 47.44
CA GLU A 359 10.16 -16.97 47.90
C GLU A 359 9.91 -15.71 47.06
N THR A 360 9.74 -14.57 47.72
CA THR A 360 9.34 -13.30 47.09
C THR A 360 10.25 -12.17 47.56
N GLY A 361 10.42 -11.13 46.75
CA GLY A 361 11.25 -9.98 47.13
C GLY A 361 10.56 -8.98 48.08
N PRO A 362 11.22 -7.84 48.36
CA PRO A 362 10.72 -6.80 49.25
C PRO A 362 9.35 -6.24 48.86
N ALA A 363 9.01 -6.23 47.56
CA ALA A 363 7.71 -5.73 47.08
C ALA A 363 6.50 -6.51 47.63
N ALA A 364 6.68 -7.80 47.93
CA ALA A 364 5.63 -8.60 48.58
C ALA A 364 5.36 -8.16 50.02
N ARG A 365 6.41 -7.78 50.77
CA ARG A 365 6.28 -7.26 52.13
C ARG A 365 5.54 -5.93 52.15
N LEU A 366 5.86 -5.02 51.22
CA LEU A 366 5.12 -3.77 51.06
C LEU A 366 3.63 -4.01 50.75
N ALA A 367 3.32 -5.06 50.00
CA ALA A 367 1.92 -5.42 49.74
C ALA A 367 1.19 -5.94 50.99
N GLU A 368 1.87 -6.74 51.82
CA GLU A 368 1.34 -7.21 53.10
C GLU A 368 1.13 -6.04 54.08
N GLU A 369 2.08 -5.10 54.14
CA GLU A 369 1.98 -3.86 54.93
C GLU A 369 0.82 -2.96 54.46
N ALA A 370 0.53 -2.95 53.16
CA ALA A 370 -0.64 -2.28 52.60
C ALA A 370 -1.98 -3.04 52.81
N GLY A 371 -1.95 -4.14 53.57
CA GLY A 371 -3.10 -4.93 54.00
C GLY A 371 -3.58 -5.97 52.98
N MET A 372 -2.76 -6.33 51.98
CA MET A 372 -3.10 -7.36 50.99
C MET A 372 -2.70 -8.76 51.47
N LYS A 373 -3.51 -9.77 51.19
CA LYS A 373 -3.18 -11.18 51.51
C LYS A 373 -2.27 -11.77 50.43
N VAL A 374 -0.99 -11.95 50.73
CA VAL A 374 -0.04 -12.59 49.80
C VAL A 374 0.02 -14.09 50.05
N ARG A 375 -0.28 -14.88 49.02
CA ARG A 375 -0.33 -16.34 49.06
C ARG A 375 0.74 -16.92 48.14
N ARG A 376 1.87 -17.25 48.76
CA ARG A 376 3.08 -17.79 48.10
C ARG A 376 2.93 -19.27 47.77
N GLY A 377 3.64 -19.74 46.75
CA GLY A 377 3.63 -21.14 46.30
C GLY A 377 2.28 -21.61 45.76
N MET A 378 1.45 -20.69 45.27
CA MET A 378 0.06 -20.95 44.88
C MET A 378 -0.18 -20.53 43.43
N VAL A 379 -1.14 -21.17 42.76
CA VAL A 379 -1.54 -20.82 41.40
C VAL A 379 -3.04 -20.68 41.26
N VAL A 380 -3.47 -19.80 40.37
CA VAL A 380 -4.83 -19.84 39.83
C VAL A 380 -4.91 -20.98 38.82
N THR A 381 -5.73 -21.97 39.13
CA THR A 381 -5.91 -23.16 38.29
C THR A 381 -7.04 -22.99 37.28
N ARG A 382 -8.07 -22.21 37.64
CA ARG A 382 -9.26 -22.01 36.81
C ARG A 382 -9.98 -20.69 37.12
N ALA A 383 -10.50 -20.03 36.08
CA ALA A 383 -11.48 -18.96 36.23
C ALA A 383 -12.93 -19.45 36.06
N LEU A 384 -13.84 -18.93 36.87
CA LEU A 384 -15.24 -19.34 36.93
C LEU A 384 -16.18 -18.21 36.52
N GLY A 385 -17.32 -18.59 35.93
CA GLY A 385 -18.38 -17.67 35.52
C GLY A 385 -18.42 -17.40 34.01
N ARG A 386 -19.50 -16.75 33.56
CA ARG A 386 -19.64 -16.29 32.17
C ARG A 386 -18.82 -15.02 31.95
N THR A 387 -19.07 -14.03 32.79
CA THR A 387 -18.10 -13.04 33.25
C THR A 387 -17.46 -13.56 34.53
N LEU A 388 -16.26 -13.13 34.85
CA LEU A 388 -15.53 -13.60 36.03
C LEU A 388 -16.36 -13.37 37.30
N SER A 389 -16.49 -14.40 38.12
CA SER A 389 -17.16 -14.31 39.43
C SER A 389 -16.40 -15.00 40.57
N ALA A 390 -15.42 -15.84 40.23
CA ALA A 390 -14.50 -16.47 41.16
C ALA A 390 -13.31 -17.09 40.43
N VAL A 391 -12.27 -17.43 41.18
CA VAL A 391 -11.13 -18.25 40.75
C VAL A 391 -10.95 -19.45 41.66
N GLU A 392 -10.44 -20.55 41.11
CA GLU A 392 -9.95 -21.70 41.87
C GLU A 392 -8.42 -21.57 42.04
N VAL A 393 -7.93 -21.60 43.27
CA VAL A 393 -6.50 -21.54 43.58
C VAL A 393 -6.03 -22.83 44.27
N ALA A 394 -4.81 -23.27 44.00
CA ALA A 394 -4.25 -24.48 44.60
C ALA A 394 -2.74 -24.30 44.87
N PRO A 395 -2.19 -25.01 45.87
CA PRO A 395 -0.75 -25.02 46.09
C PRO A 395 -0.05 -25.73 44.92
N MET A 396 1.07 -25.16 44.47
CA MET A 396 1.92 -25.71 43.42
C MET A 396 3.07 -26.52 44.03
N ALA A 397 3.42 -27.65 43.43
CA ALA A 397 4.64 -28.37 43.81
C ALA A 397 5.88 -27.52 43.52
N TYR A 398 6.95 -27.73 44.29
CA TYR A 398 8.17 -26.91 44.15
C TYR A 398 8.78 -26.98 42.74
N ASP A 399 8.69 -28.12 42.07
CA ASP A 399 9.13 -28.32 40.68
C ASP A 399 8.24 -27.64 39.62
N GLY A 400 7.06 -27.13 40.00
CA GLY A 400 6.11 -26.47 39.09
C GLY A 400 5.35 -27.42 38.15
N THR A 401 5.51 -28.75 38.29
CA THR A 401 4.98 -29.71 37.31
C THR A 401 3.56 -30.20 37.64
N ARG A 402 3.18 -30.14 38.92
CA ARG A 402 1.89 -30.65 39.43
C ARG A 402 1.34 -29.81 40.58
N LEU A 403 0.04 -29.97 40.82
CA LEU A 403 -0.61 -29.41 42.01
C LEU A 403 -0.21 -30.22 43.25
N ALA A 404 0.02 -29.53 44.37
CA ALA A 404 0.43 -30.12 45.65
C ALA A 404 -0.73 -30.35 46.62
N GLY A 405 -1.96 -29.97 46.25
CA GLY A 405 -3.13 -30.05 47.12
C GLY A 405 -4.43 -29.71 46.40
N PRO A 406 -5.57 -29.77 47.10
CA PRO A 406 -6.87 -29.46 46.52
C PRO A 406 -6.99 -27.98 46.17
N ALA A 407 -7.84 -27.68 45.18
CA ALA A 407 -8.17 -26.30 44.85
C ALA A 407 -9.26 -25.76 45.79
N GLU A 408 -9.13 -24.50 46.18
CA GLU A 408 -10.14 -23.73 46.90
C GLU A 408 -10.65 -22.56 46.06
N ARG A 409 -11.81 -22.02 46.42
CA ARG A 409 -12.47 -20.97 45.65
C ARG A 409 -12.31 -19.61 46.33
N ILE A 410 -11.90 -18.60 45.56
CA ILE A 410 -11.90 -17.19 45.96
C ILE A 410 -12.88 -16.42 45.08
N ALA A 411 -13.81 -15.67 45.69
CA ALA A 411 -14.77 -14.84 44.95
C ALA A 411 -14.09 -13.55 44.46
N CYS A 412 -14.17 -13.27 43.17
CA CYS A 412 -13.58 -12.09 42.54
C CYS A 412 -14.30 -11.77 41.23
N ASP A 413 -14.39 -10.50 40.88
CA ASP A 413 -14.93 -10.02 39.61
C ASP A 413 -13.83 -9.46 38.68
N CYS A 414 -12.62 -9.29 39.21
CA CYS A 414 -11.41 -9.00 38.44
C CYS A 414 -10.28 -9.95 38.80
N LEU A 415 -9.59 -10.47 37.77
CA LEU A 415 -8.34 -11.20 37.90
C LEU A 415 -7.26 -10.48 37.10
N ALA A 416 -6.35 -9.82 37.81
CA ALA A 416 -5.16 -9.19 37.27
C ALA A 416 -4.05 -10.23 37.09
N VAL A 417 -3.56 -10.47 35.88
CA VAL A 417 -2.58 -11.53 35.59
C VAL A 417 -1.25 -10.95 35.12
N SER A 418 -0.15 -11.47 35.65
CA SER A 418 1.21 -11.13 35.22
C SER A 418 2.08 -12.38 35.06
N GLY A 419 2.46 -12.69 33.83
CA GLY A 419 3.45 -13.72 33.50
C GLY A 419 4.87 -13.19 33.25
N GLY A 420 5.07 -11.88 33.44
CA GLY A 420 6.28 -11.14 33.09
C GLY A 420 6.07 -10.21 31.88
N PHE A 421 7.16 -9.66 31.35
CA PHE A 421 7.12 -8.73 30.22
C PHE A 421 7.84 -9.27 28.98
N THR A 422 7.36 -8.88 27.81
CA THR A 422 7.95 -9.15 26.50
C THR A 422 8.44 -7.84 25.90
N PRO A 423 9.75 -7.65 25.68
CA PRO A 423 10.29 -6.46 25.02
C PRO A 423 9.69 -6.23 23.63
N THR A 424 9.36 -4.97 23.31
CA THR A 424 8.73 -4.61 22.03
C THR A 424 9.80 -4.41 20.95
N VAL A 425 10.34 -5.52 20.44
CA VAL A 425 11.49 -5.54 19.50
C VAL A 425 11.11 -5.42 18.01
N HIS A 426 9.84 -5.18 17.70
CA HIS A 426 9.28 -5.23 16.34
C HIS A 426 10.09 -4.39 15.33
N LEU A 427 10.30 -3.10 15.62
CA LEU A 427 11.04 -2.20 14.71
C LEU A 427 12.52 -2.58 14.56
N PHE A 428 13.13 -3.08 15.62
CA PHE A 428 14.49 -3.61 15.57
C PHE A 428 14.59 -4.81 14.61
N SER A 429 13.61 -5.72 14.69
CA SER A 429 13.50 -6.89 13.82
C SER A 429 13.12 -6.55 12.38
N HIS A 430 12.34 -5.47 12.13
CA HIS A 430 12.05 -4.99 10.76
C HIS A 430 13.35 -4.62 10.03
N ALA A 431 14.30 -4.03 10.74
CA ALA A 431 15.65 -3.71 10.26
C ALA A 431 16.62 -4.91 10.30
N LYS A 432 16.10 -6.14 10.44
CA LYS A 432 16.88 -7.40 10.54
C LYS A 432 17.88 -7.42 11.71
N GLY A 433 17.61 -6.67 12.78
CA GLY A 433 18.37 -6.74 14.02
C GLY A 433 18.30 -8.14 14.63
N LYS A 434 19.43 -8.66 15.12
CA LYS A 434 19.50 -10.01 15.69
C LYS A 434 19.02 -9.99 17.14
N LEU A 435 18.08 -10.85 17.48
CA LEU A 435 17.59 -11.00 18.85
C LEU A 435 18.43 -12.03 19.62
N LEU A 436 18.52 -11.83 20.92
CA LEU A 436 19.12 -12.76 21.88
C LEU A 436 18.04 -13.22 22.86
N TYR A 437 18.08 -14.48 23.27
CA TYR A 437 17.21 -14.96 24.32
C TYR A 437 17.82 -14.67 25.68
N ASP A 438 17.06 -14.03 26.55
CA ASP A 438 17.41 -13.71 27.93
C ASP A 438 16.62 -14.64 28.87
N PRO A 439 17.27 -15.59 29.57
CA PRO A 439 16.60 -16.51 30.47
C PRO A 439 16.11 -15.88 31.78
N GLU A 440 16.67 -14.74 32.22
CA GLU A 440 16.27 -14.09 33.48
C GLU A 440 14.86 -13.53 33.38
N ILE A 441 14.49 -13.04 32.20
CA ILE A 441 13.14 -12.52 31.89
C ILE A 441 12.33 -13.46 30.99
N ALA A 442 12.95 -14.58 30.58
CA ALA A 442 12.45 -15.58 29.64
C ALA A 442 11.84 -14.96 28.37
N SER A 443 12.60 -14.10 27.70
CA SER A 443 12.15 -13.38 26.51
C SER A 443 13.28 -13.07 25.54
N PHE A 444 12.93 -12.61 24.34
CA PHE A 444 13.89 -12.15 23.34
C PHE A 444 14.13 -10.65 23.49
N VAL A 445 15.41 -10.26 23.58
CA VAL A 445 15.89 -8.88 23.66
C VAL A 445 16.72 -8.52 22.41
N PRO A 446 16.87 -7.23 22.07
CA PRO A 446 17.77 -6.79 21.02
C PRO A 446 19.24 -7.14 21.32
N GLY A 447 19.89 -7.82 20.38
CA GLY A 447 21.32 -8.15 20.41
C GLY A 447 22.14 -7.17 19.58
N ALA A 448 22.87 -7.70 18.60
CA ALA A 448 23.68 -6.89 17.70
C ALA A 448 22.80 -5.94 16.86
N ALA A 449 22.97 -4.64 17.06
CA ALA A 449 22.17 -3.61 16.41
C ALA A 449 22.62 -3.35 14.97
N PRO A 450 21.68 -3.17 14.02
CA PRO A 450 22.00 -2.57 12.72
C PRO A 450 22.62 -1.17 12.91
N ALA A 451 23.44 -0.75 11.95
CA ALA A 451 24.04 0.58 12.00
C ALA A 451 22.95 1.67 12.12
N GLY A 452 23.14 2.61 13.05
CA GLY A 452 22.20 3.71 13.31
C GLY A 452 21.11 3.41 14.34
N PHE A 453 21.01 2.19 14.86
CA PHE A 453 20.00 1.80 15.85
C PHE A 453 20.55 1.79 17.28
N HIS A 454 19.87 2.49 18.17
CA HIS A 454 20.11 2.52 19.61
C HIS A 454 18.86 2.00 20.32
N VAL A 455 19.01 1.33 21.47
CA VAL A 455 17.88 0.70 22.19
C VAL A 455 17.99 1.04 23.68
N ALA A 456 16.86 1.42 24.29
CA ALA A 456 16.79 1.77 25.71
C ALA A 456 15.50 1.29 26.39
N GLY A 457 15.55 1.11 27.71
CA GLY A 457 14.41 0.82 28.57
C GLY A 457 13.82 -0.58 28.36
N GLY A 458 12.50 -0.70 28.46
CA GLY A 458 11.81 -2.00 28.35
C GLY A 458 12.06 -2.74 27.03
N CYS A 459 12.41 -2.03 25.95
CA CYS A 459 12.79 -2.66 24.67
C CYS A 459 14.13 -3.41 24.78
N ARG A 460 15.03 -2.95 25.65
CA ARG A 460 16.31 -3.60 25.98
C ARG A 460 16.16 -4.75 27.00
N GLY A 461 14.99 -4.88 27.64
CA GLY A 461 14.77 -5.81 28.76
C GLY A 461 14.94 -5.18 30.16
N SER A 462 15.14 -3.87 30.24
CA SER A 462 15.27 -3.14 31.52
C SER A 462 13.91 -2.68 32.04
N PHE A 463 13.50 -3.18 33.22
CA PHE A 463 12.17 -2.94 33.79
C PHE A 463 12.14 -2.04 35.03
N THR A 464 13.31 -1.66 35.58
CA THR A 464 13.37 -0.68 36.68
C THR A 464 13.40 0.75 36.13
N LEU A 465 12.78 1.69 36.84
CA LEU A 465 12.71 3.09 36.39
C LEU A 465 14.08 3.75 36.30
N SER A 466 14.97 3.46 37.26
CA SER A 466 16.34 4.00 37.32
C SER A 466 17.15 3.66 36.06
N ARG A 467 17.20 2.35 35.71
CA ARG A 467 17.90 1.89 34.51
C ARG A 467 17.27 2.45 33.25
N THR A 468 15.93 2.49 33.19
CA THR A 468 15.20 3.01 32.03
C THR A 468 15.56 4.47 31.71
N LEU A 469 15.68 5.33 32.74
CA LEU A 469 16.07 6.73 32.57
C LEU A 469 17.54 6.86 32.15
N ALA A 470 18.45 6.14 32.83
CA ALA A 470 19.88 6.17 32.54
C ALA A 470 20.20 5.68 31.12
N GLU A 471 19.60 4.57 30.70
CA GLU A 471 19.74 4.04 29.34
C GLU A 471 19.18 4.99 28.29
N GLY A 472 18.04 5.64 28.57
CA GLY A 472 17.46 6.64 27.68
C GLY A 472 18.43 7.79 27.42
N LEU A 473 18.97 8.39 28.49
CA LEU A 473 19.96 9.46 28.39
C LEU A 473 21.20 9.03 27.58
N ALA A 474 21.74 7.84 27.88
CA ALA A 474 22.91 7.32 27.19
C ALA A 474 22.65 7.06 25.70
N ALA A 475 21.51 6.45 25.35
CA ALA A 475 21.14 6.16 23.97
C ALA A 475 20.89 7.45 23.16
N GLY A 476 20.22 8.45 23.75
CA GLY A 476 20.01 9.75 23.10
C GLY A 476 21.31 10.49 22.83
N ALA A 477 22.21 10.53 23.81
CA ALA A 477 23.54 11.11 23.67
C ALA A 477 24.38 10.39 22.60
N ALA A 478 24.38 9.06 22.60
CA ALA A 478 25.10 8.25 21.62
C ALA A 478 24.56 8.44 20.20
N ALA A 479 23.24 8.49 20.04
CA ALA A 479 22.59 8.77 18.76
C ALA A 479 22.95 10.17 18.24
N ALA A 480 22.84 11.21 19.07
CA ALA A 480 23.23 12.56 18.65
C ALA A 480 24.71 12.62 18.24
N LYS A 481 25.62 12.00 19.02
CA LYS A 481 27.04 11.94 18.70
C LYS A 481 27.30 11.25 17.35
N ALA A 482 26.65 10.12 17.11
CA ALA A 482 26.76 9.39 15.84
C ALA A 482 26.16 10.16 14.66
N ALA A 483 25.19 11.05 14.90
CA ALA A 483 24.64 11.96 13.90
C ALA A 483 25.49 13.22 13.65
N GLY A 484 26.57 13.43 14.43
CA GLY A 484 27.50 14.56 14.32
C GLY A 484 27.38 15.64 15.39
N PHE A 485 26.61 15.41 16.47
CA PHE A 485 26.32 16.41 17.50
C PHE A 485 26.78 15.95 18.88
N GLY A 486 27.76 16.63 19.48
CA GLY A 486 28.37 16.20 20.76
C GLY A 486 28.72 17.30 21.76
N ALA A 487 28.51 18.58 21.44
CA ALA A 487 28.92 19.71 22.28
C ALA A 487 27.85 20.17 23.31
N GLY A 488 26.82 19.35 23.56
CA GLY A 488 25.71 19.68 24.47
C GLY A 488 25.91 19.17 25.90
N ALA A 489 25.35 19.88 26.88
CA ALA A 489 25.35 19.42 28.28
C ALA A 489 24.47 18.17 28.43
N HIS A 490 25.08 17.06 28.85
CA HIS A 490 24.34 15.84 29.19
C HIS A 490 23.46 16.08 30.42
N PRO A 491 22.15 15.75 30.38
CA PRO A 491 21.31 15.81 31.57
C PRO A 491 21.86 14.86 32.65
N PRO A 492 21.84 15.24 33.94
CA PRO A 492 22.07 14.29 35.02
C PRO A 492 20.99 13.21 34.99
N VAL A 493 21.34 11.99 35.43
CA VAL A 493 20.36 10.92 35.63
C VAL A 493 19.44 11.31 36.79
N PRO A 494 18.12 11.39 36.59
CA PRO A 494 17.19 11.70 37.68
C PRO A 494 17.25 10.65 38.80
N THR A 495 17.03 11.09 40.03
CA THR A 495 17.06 10.23 41.21
C THR A 495 15.73 9.52 41.39
N VAL A 496 15.76 8.21 41.60
CA VAL A 496 14.56 7.40 41.87
C VAL A 496 14.85 6.39 42.98
N ALA A 497 13.82 5.93 43.68
CA ALA A 497 13.97 4.89 44.69
C ALA A 497 14.53 3.59 44.08
N ALA A 498 15.39 2.89 44.83
CA ALA A 498 15.91 1.60 44.42
C ALA A 498 14.79 0.55 44.39
N GLU A 499 14.74 -0.23 43.32
CA GLU A 499 13.80 -1.34 43.15
C GLU A 499 14.58 -2.65 43.14
N GLU A 500 14.40 -3.47 44.19
CA GLU A 500 14.94 -4.82 44.26
C GLU A 500 13.87 -5.85 43.85
N HIS A 501 14.28 -6.84 43.07
CA HIS A 501 13.41 -7.90 42.58
C HIS A 501 14.02 -9.27 42.86
N ALA A 502 13.22 -10.17 43.44
CA ALA A 502 13.53 -11.58 43.46
C ALA A 502 13.35 -12.19 42.05
N PRO A 503 14.14 -13.23 41.70
CA PRO A 503 14.01 -13.91 40.42
C PRO A 503 12.56 -14.39 40.14
N PRO A 504 12.09 -14.27 38.89
CA PRO A 504 10.80 -14.82 38.50
C PRO A 504 10.84 -16.35 38.41
N LYS A 505 9.68 -17.00 38.49
CA LYS A 505 9.53 -18.45 38.26
C LYS A 505 8.63 -18.69 37.06
N PHE A 506 9.14 -19.26 35.98
CA PHE A 506 8.36 -19.43 34.76
C PHE A 506 7.66 -20.78 34.69
N ILE A 507 6.36 -20.75 34.41
CA ILE A 507 5.57 -21.88 33.90
C ILE A 507 4.72 -21.37 32.75
N TRP A 508 4.59 -22.15 31.69
CA TRP A 508 3.87 -21.71 30.48
C TRP A 508 2.44 -22.20 30.44
N ARG A 509 2.13 -23.22 31.23
CA ARG A 509 0.80 -23.80 31.42
C ARG A 509 0.64 -24.27 32.86
N VAL A 510 -0.40 -23.78 33.53
CA VAL A 510 -0.72 -24.25 34.89
C VAL A 510 -1.21 -25.71 34.80
N PRO A 511 -0.66 -26.63 35.61
CA PRO A 511 -1.14 -28.00 35.71
C PRO A 511 -2.62 -28.04 36.09
N ALA A 512 -3.38 -28.93 35.44
CA ALA A 512 -4.82 -29.01 35.61
C ALA A 512 -5.22 -30.42 36.05
N ALA A 513 -5.94 -30.54 37.18
CA ALA A 513 -6.54 -31.79 37.63
C ALA A 513 -7.82 -32.17 36.86
N ARG A 514 -8.38 -31.23 36.07
CA ARG A 514 -9.63 -31.38 35.33
C ARG A 514 -9.41 -31.07 33.85
N ARG A 515 -10.24 -31.67 32.98
CA ARG A 515 -10.26 -31.33 31.55
C ARG A 515 -10.81 -29.92 31.35
N GLY A 516 -10.16 -29.13 30.49
CA GLY A 516 -10.58 -27.79 30.10
C GLY A 516 -9.61 -27.19 29.08
N LYS A 517 -9.83 -25.92 28.71
CA LYS A 517 -8.99 -25.21 27.74
C LYS A 517 -8.12 -24.17 28.44
N ARG A 518 -6.83 -24.15 28.08
CA ARG A 518 -5.89 -23.08 28.45
C ARG A 518 -5.59 -22.27 27.19
N TRP A 519 -6.07 -21.04 27.16
CA TRP A 519 -5.94 -20.19 25.99
C TRP A 519 -4.56 -19.54 25.95
N VAL A 520 -3.94 -19.59 24.78
CA VAL A 520 -2.63 -19.00 24.50
C VAL A 520 -2.82 -17.78 23.59
N ASP A 521 -3.59 -17.94 22.52
CA ASP A 521 -4.04 -16.82 21.68
C ASP A 521 -5.51 -16.54 21.92
N LEU A 522 -5.77 -15.38 22.51
CA LEU A 522 -7.12 -14.97 22.86
C LEU A 522 -7.93 -14.57 21.62
N GLN A 523 -7.35 -13.88 20.66
CA GLN A 523 -8.09 -13.35 19.52
C GLN A 523 -8.47 -14.47 18.54
N ASN A 524 -7.53 -15.37 18.25
CA ASN A 524 -7.72 -16.45 17.29
C ASN A 524 -8.17 -17.77 17.93
N ASP A 525 -8.50 -17.77 19.23
CA ASP A 525 -9.01 -18.94 19.94
C ASP A 525 -8.04 -20.14 19.92
N VAL A 526 -6.72 -19.89 20.03
CA VAL A 526 -5.69 -20.95 20.06
C VAL A 526 -5.41 -21.38 21.49
N THR A 527 -5.41 -22.68 21.72
CA THR A 527 -5.09 -23.29 23.02
C THR A 527 -3.73 -23.99 23.03
N ASP A 528 -3.24 -24.29 24.21
CA ASP A 528 -2.07 -25.15 24.40
C ASP A 528 -2.23 -26.54 23.75
N ALA A 529 -3.45 -27.08 23.77
CA ALA A 529 -3.79 -28.35 23.13
C ALA A 529 -3.72 -28.28 21.59
N ASP A 530 -3.98 -27.11 20.99
CA ASP A 530 -3.83 -26.91 19.54
C ASP A 530 -2.36 -26.90 19.13
N ILE A 531 -1.47 -26.33 19.96
CA ILE A 531 -0.02 -26.40 19.75
C ILE A 531 0.47 -27.85 19.89
N ALA A 532 0.01 -28.58 20.92
CA ALA A 532 0.32 -29.99 21.09
C ALA A 532 -0.16 -30.85 19.91
N LEU A 533 -1.35 -30.55 19.36
CA LEU A 533 -1.85 -31.19 18.15
C LEU A 533 -0.95 -30.91 16.94
N ALA A 534 -0.54 -29.65 16.75
CA ALA A 534 0.35 -29.26 15.65
C ALA A 534 1.68 -30.03 15.73
N VAL A 535 2.29 -30.12 16.91
CA VAL A 535 3.52 -30.91 17.13
C VAL A 535 3.29 -32.40 16.83
N ARG A 536 2.18 -32.98 17.32
CA ARG A 536 1.84 -34.39 17.05
C ARG A 536 1.66 -34.68 15.56
N GLU A 537 1.21 -33.69 14.79
CA GLU A 537 1.07 -33.77 13.33
C GLU A 537 2.29 -33.26 12.57
N ASN A 538 3.44 -33.16 13.26
CA ASN A 538 4.75 -32.80 12.70
C ASN A 538 4.87 -31.34 12.20
N TYR A 539 3.97 -30.46 12.61
CA TYR A 539 4.11 -29.00 12.44
C TYR A 539 4.89 -28.40 13.62
N ALA A 540 6.09 -28.94 13.88
CA ALA A 540 6.91 -28.66 15.07
C ALA A 540 7.97 -27.55 14.88
N ILE A 541 7.93 -26.84 13.74
CA ILE A 541 8.72 -25.62 13.47
C ILE A 541 7.80 -24.42 13.74
N VAL A 542 8.30 -23.37 14.38
CA VAL A 542 7.49 -22.23 14.85
C VAL A 542 6.61 -21.62 13.74
N GLU A 543 7.14 -21.48 12.53
CA GLU A 543 6.41 -20.96 11.36
C GLU A 543 5.31 -21.92 10.88
N HIS A 544 5.52 -23.24 10.98
CA HIS A 544 4.50 -24.26 10.68
C HIS A 544 3.41 -24.29 11.76
N THR A 545 3.79 -24.28 13.04
CA THR A 545 2.85 -24.22 14.17
C THR A 545 1.96 -22.98 14.04
N LYS A 546 2.54 -21.81 13.75
CA LYS A 546 1.80 -20.57 13.49
C LYS A 546 0.77 -20.73 12.38
N ARG A 547 1.18 -21.20 11.18
CA ARG A 547 0.27 -21.36 10.03
C ARG A 547 -0.82 -22.41 10.29
N TYR A 548 -0.48 -23.49 10.97
CA TYR A 548 -1.41 -24.58 11.25
C TYR A 548 -2.46 -24.20 12.30
N THR A 549 -2.05 -23.48 13.34
CA THR A 549 -2.90 -23.14 14.48
C THR A 549 -3.54 -21.76 14.39
N THR A 550 -3.00 -20.86 13.56
CA THR A 550 -3.25 -19.41 13.53
C THR A 550 -2.73 -18.61 14.74
N LEU A 551 -1.81 -19.20 15.53
CA LEU A 551 -1.13 -18.53 16.66
C LEU A 551 -0.46 -17.22 16.20
N GLY A 552 -0.83 -16.11 16.83
CA GLY A 552 -0.26 -14.79 16.58
C GLY A 552 -0.65 -14.14 15.26
N MET A 553 -1.72 -14.63 14.61
CA MET A 553 -2.22 -14.10 13.33
C MET A 553 -3.40 -13.13 13.48
N GLY A 554 -3.75 -12.71 14.70
CA GLY A 554 -4.81 -11.74 14.98
C GLY A 554 -4.42 -10.31 14.58
N THR A 555 -5.33 -9.35 14.78
CA THR A 555 -5.04 -7.91 14.56
C THR A 555 -4.08 -7.34 15.60
N ASP A 556 -3.90 -8.02 16.72
CA ASP A 556 -2.86 -7.78 17.72
C ASP A 556 -1.47 -8.29 17.26
N GLN A 557 -1.40 -9.17 16.26
CA GLN A 557 -0.18 -9.83 15.75
C GLN A 557 0.60 -10.61 16.83
N GLY A 558 -0.13 -11.21 17.78
CA GLY A 558 0.43 -12.06 18.81
C GLY A 558 1.28 -11.35 19.86
N LYS A 559 1.03 -10.05 20.09
CA LYS A 559 1.70 -9.24 21.12
C LYS A 559 1.57 -9.85 22.53
N THR A 560 0.47 -10.55 22.82
CA THR A 560 0.26 -11.24 24.10
C THR A 560 0.42 -12.76 24.03
N SER A 561 0.33 -13.36 22.84
CA SER A 561 0.26 -14.82 22.67
C SER A 561 1.56 -15.49 22.28
N ASN A 562 2.39 -14.83 21.45
CA ASN A 562 3.53 -15.47 20.80
C ASN A 562 4.56 -16.01 21.79
N MET A 563 4.98 -15.21 22.77
CA MET A 563 6.02 -15.64 23.72
C MET A 563 5.59 -16.87 24.53
N VAL A 564 4.33 -16.88 25.00
CA VAL A 564 3.75 -18.04 25.71
C VAL A 564 3.69 -19.25 24.78
N GLY A 565 3.25 -19.07 23.54
CA GLY A 565 3.18 -20.13 22.54
C GLY A 565 4.54 -20.72 22.15
N PHE A 566 5.57 -19.88 22.00
CA PHE A 566 6.94 -20.32 21.67
C PHE A 566 7.52 -21.17 22.80
N HIS A 567 7.30 -20.78 24.05
CA HIS A 567 7.74 -21.56 25.20
C HIS A 567 6.99 -22.88 25.35
N ILE A 568 5.68 -22.92 25.09
CA ILE A 568 4.92 -24.17 25.06
C ILE A 568 5.44 -25.09 23.95
N LEU A 569 5.76 -24.53 22.78
CA LEU A 569 6.36 -25.28 21.67
C LEU A 569 7.76 -25.82 22.03
N ALA A 570 8.57 -25.01 22.71
CA ALA A 570 9.89 -25.41 23.23
C ALA A 570 9.76 -26.61 24.18
N GLU A 571 8.87 -26.53 25.19
CA GLU A 571 8.59 -27.66 26.09
C GLU A 571 8.11 -28.91 25.36
N LEU A 572 7.21 -28.76 24.38
CA LEU A 572 6.63 -29.90 23.65
C LEU A 572 7.59 -30.57 22.67
N THR A 573 8.65 -29.87 22.28
CA THR A 573 9.64 -30.36 21.31
C THR A 573 11.00 -30.64 21.92
N ASP A 574 11.11 -30.53 23.25
CA ASP A 574 12.34 -30.72 24.02
C ASP A 574 13.52 -29.90 23.45
N ARG A 575 13.26 -28.63 23.14
CA ARG A 575 14.21 -27.69 22.57
C ARG A 575 14.33 -26.46 23.44
N ALA A 576 15.51 -25.84 23.44
CA ALA A 576 15.68 -24.55 24.10
C ALA A 576 14.90 -23.44 23.35
N PRO A 577 14.34 -22.43 24.03
CA PRO A 577 13.55 -21.37 23.39
C PRO A 577 14.27 -20.66 22.23
N GLU A 578 15.58 -20.46 22.33
CA GLU A 578 16.43 -19.89 21.29
C GLU A 578 16.53 -20.75 20.02
N GLN A 579 16.37 -22.07 20.14
CA GLN A 579 16.36 -23.01 19.01
C GLN A 579 14.99 -23.05 18.31
N VAL A 580 13.91 -22.82 19.07
CA VAL A 580 12.57 -22.63 18.49
C VAL A 580 12.52 -21.29 17.74
N GLY A 581 13.13 -20.27 18.34
CA GLY A 581 13.20 -18.93 17.80
C GLY A 581 11.85 -18.21 17.81
N VAL A 582 11.78 -17.15 17.01
CA VAL A 582 10.59 -16.30 16.84
C VAL A 582 10.08 -16.39 15.41
N THR A 583 8.81 -16.05 15.20
CA THR A 583 8.31 -15.82 13.84
C THR A 583 8.76 -14.47 13.31
N THR A 584 8.75 -14.31 11.99
CA THR A 584 9.18 -13.06 11.35
C THR A 584 8.30 -11.86 11.78
N PHE A 585 8.91 -10.80 12.29
CA PHE A 585 8.25 -9.50 12.51
C PHE A 585 8.13 -8.74 11.20
N ARG A 586 6.96 -8.17 10.92
CA ARG A 586 6.67 -7.45 9.67
C ARG A 586 5.95 -6.13 9.96
N PRO A 587 6.27 -5.05 9.22
CA PRO A 587 5.42 -3.88 9.18
C PRO A 587 4.02 -4.22 8.65
N PRO A 588 2.97 -3.49 9.08
CA PRO A 588 3.03 -2.43 10.08
C PRO A 588 2.95 -2.96 11.52
N TYR A 589 3.56 -2.27 12.49
CA TYR A 589 3.50 -2.62 13.94
C TYR A 589 2.06 -2.77 14.46
N THR A 590 1.17 -1.89 14.00
CA THR A 590 -0.28 -1.98 14.16
C THR A 590 -0.97 -1.69 12.83
N PRO A 591 -2.19 -2.20 12.58
CA PRO A 591 -2.91 -1.92 11.34
C PRO A 591 -3.04 -0.42 11.06
N ILE A 592 -2.90 -0.05 9.79
CA ILE A 592 -3.03 1.32 9.28
C ILE A 592 -4.13 1.36 8.22
N THR A 593 -4.74 2.53 8.01
CA THR A 593 -5.77 2.69 6.99
C THR A 593 -5.15 2.70 5.59
N PHE A 594 -5.87 2.17 4.60
CA PHE A 594 -5.44 2.30 3.20
C PHE A 594 -5.43 3.77 2.75
N GLY A 595 -6.33 4.59 3.30
CA GLY A 595 -6.33 6.04 3.07
C GLY A 595 -5.01 6.71 3.48
N ALA A 596 -4.48 6.41 4.67
CA ALA A 596 -3.17 6.93 5.09
C ALA A 596 -2.04 6.49 4.14
N LEU A 597 -2.08 5.23 3.69
CA LEU A 597 -1.12 4.74 2.71
C LEU A 597 -1.21 5.50 1.40
N VAL A 598 -2.39 5.71 0.81
CA VAL A 598 -2.58 6.35 -0.50
C VAL A 598 -2.39 7.88 -0.45
N GLY A 599 -2.76 8.52 0.66
CA GLY A 599 -2.74 9.98 0.79
C GLY A 599 -3.69 10.67 -0.21
N ARG A 600 -3.26 11.81 -0.77
CA ARG A 600 -4.06 12.57 -1.75
C ARG A 600 -4.11 11.94 -3.16
N GLN A 601 -3.40 10.84 -3.40
CA GLN A 601 -3.31 10.22 -4.73
C GLN A 601 -4.58 9.44 -5.14
N ALA A 602 -5.56 9.30 -4.25
CA ALA A 602 -6.79 8.55 -4.53
C ALA A 602 -7.64 9.12 -5.69
N ILE A 603 -7.42 10.39 -6.08
CA ILE A 603 -8.22 11.09 -7.12
C ILE A 603 -7.54 11.06 -8.50
N LEU A 604 -6.21 10.88 -8.57
CA LEU A 604 -5.44 10.87 -9.82
C LEU A 604 -4.43 9.72 -9.80
N ASN A 605 -4.78 8.59 -10.43
CA ASN A 605 -3.91 7.41 -10.49
C ASN A 605 -2.63 7.66 -11.32
N HIS A 606 -2.60 8.74 -12.13
CA HIS A 606 -1.47 9.20 -12.92
C HIS A 606 -1.65 10.70 -13.27
N PRO A 607 -0.57 11.44 -13.56
CA PRO A 607 -0.66 12.79 -14.10
C PRO A 607 -1.40 12.79 -15.44
N ILE A 608 -2.24 13.81 -15.66
CA ILE A 608 -2.92 14.05 -16.93
C ILE A 608 -2.19 15.17 -17.67
N ARG A 609 -1.78 14.92 -18.92
CA ARG A 609 -1.14 15.91 -19.80
C ARG A 609 -2.15 16.44 -20.81
N ARG A 610 -2.09 17.74 -21.07
CA ARG A 610 -3.01 18.51 -21.93
C ARG A 610 -2.21 19.33 -22.92
N THR A 611 -2.62 19.35 -24.19
CA THR A 611 -1.94 20.15 -25.22
C THR A 611 -2.28 21.64 -25.04
N PRO A 612 -1.53 22.57 -25.66
CA PRO A 612 -1.86 23.99 -25.61
C PRO A 612 -3.25 24.33 -26.17
N MET A 613 -3.80 23.48 -27.04
CA MET A 613 -5.14 23.63 -27.63
C MET A 613 -6.25 22.92 -26.82
N HIS A 614 -5.94 22.35 -25.65
CA HIS A 614 -6.87 21.52 -24.89
C HIS A 614 -8.17 22.22 -24.52
N GLU A 615 -8.10 23.47 -24.04
CA GLU A 615 -9.30 24.23 -23.67
C GLU A 615 -10.19 24.53 -24.88
N TRP A 616 -9.59 24.75 -26.05
CA TRP A 616 -10.33 24.90 -27.30
C TRP A 616 -11.06 23.62 -27.67
N HIS A 617 -10.38 22.46 -27.56
CA HIS A 617 -10.98 21.15 -27.83
C HIS A 617 -12.17 20.87 -26.90
N GLU A 618 -12.04 21.18 -25.60
CA GLU A 618 -13.13 21.08 -24.62
C GLU A 618 -14.30 22.02 -24.98
N ALA A 619 -14.01 23.25 -25.37
CA ALA A 619 -15.02 24.24 -25.77
C ALA A 619 -15.79 23.82 -27.03
N GLN A 620 -15.18 23.06 -27.94
CA GLN A 620 -15.87 22.48 -29.11
C GLN A 620 -16.63 21.18 -28.80
N GLY A 621 -16.69 20.76 -27.53
CA GLY A 621 -17.41 19.55 -27.11
C GLY A 621 -16.72 18.25 -27.56
N ALA A 622 -15.40 18.27 -27.79
CA ALA A 622 -14.68 17.07 -28.20
C ALA A 622 -14.63 16.04 -27.04
N PRO A 623 -15.07 14.79 -27.25
CA PRO A 623 -14.73 13.71 -26.33
C PRO A 623 -13.22 13.43 -26.36
N PHE A 624 -12.64 12.99 -25.24
CA PHE A 624 -11.20 12.73 -25.12
C PHE A 624 -10.90 11.24 -24.91
N LEU A 625 -9.81 10.77 -25.52
CA LEU A 625 -9.22 9.46 -25.26
C LEU A 625 -7.87 9.60 -24.55
N PRO A 626 -7.58 8.75 -23.55
CA PRO A 626 -6.24 8.64 -22.98
C PRO A 626 -5.29 7.98 -23.98
N ASN A 627 -4.16 8.63 -24.26
CA ASN A 627 -3.07 8.07 -25.06
C ASN A 627 -1.74 8.24 -24.31
N GLY A 628 -1.37 7.20 -23.55
CA GLY A 628 -0.36 7.34 -22.51
C GLY A 628 -0.86 8.29 -21.41
N LEU A 629 -0.07 9.31 -21.07
CA LEU A 629 -0.46 10.34 -20.10
C LEU A 629 -1.28 11.49 -20.73
N TRP A 630 -1.40 11.55 -22.06
CA TRP A 630 -2.08 12.63 -22.76
C TRP A 630 -3.57 12.37 -22.89
N LEU A 631 -4.38 13.42 -22.76
CA LEU A 631 -5.75 13.44 -23.29
C LEU A 631 -5.72 14.00 -24.70
N ARG A 632 -6.28 13.27 -25.67
CA ARG A 632 -6.39 13.70 -27.06
C ARG A 632 -7.84 13.72 -27.53
N PRO A 633 -8.24 14.70 -28.36
CA PRO A 633 -9.58 14.71 -28.96
C PRO A 633 -9.84 13.45 -29.77
N GLN A 634 -10.93 12.76 -29.48
CA GLN A 634 -11.37 11.57 -30.19
C GLN A 634 -11.94 11.93 -31.56
N CYS A 635 -12.86 12.92 -31.57
CA CYS A 635 -13.53 13.52 -32.72
C CYS A 635 -14.19 14.85 -32.28
N TYR A 636 -14.89 15.52 -33.18
CA TYR A 636 -15.63 16.77 -32.99
C TYR A 636 -17.07 16.61 -33.51
N PRO A 637 -17.99 16.06 -32.69
CA PRO A 637 -19.39 15.90 -33.05
C PRO A 637 -20.09 17.25 -33.29
N ARG A 638 -21.01 17.30 -34.25
CA ARG A 638 -21.83 18.49 -34.53
C ARG A 638 -23.29 18.21 -34.22
N GLY A 639 -23.93 19.07 -33.43
CA GLY A 639 -25.33 18.89 -33.05
C GLY A 639 -25.55 17.55 -32.34
N GLY A 640 -26.55 16.78 -32.80
CA GLY A 640 -26.89 15.46 -32.25
C GLY A 640 -26.17 14.28 -32.91
N GLU A 641 -25.08 14.50 -33.65
CA GLU A 641 -24.31 13.42 -34.29
C GLU A 641 -23.81 12.39 -33.27
N SER A 642 -23.82 11.11 -33.66
CA SER A 642 -23.10 10.09 -32.92
C SER A 642 -21.58 10.24 -33.10
N VAL A 643 -20.80 9.69 -32.17
CA VAL A 643 -19.33 9.64 -32.29
C VAL A 643 -18.89 8.99 -33.61
N HIS A 644 -19.57 7.92 -34.04
CA HIS A 644 -19.26 7.23 -35.29
C HIS A 644 -19.54 8.10 -36.52
N ASP A 645 -20.66 8.82 -36.54
CA ASP A 645 -21.00 9.72 -37.66
C ASP A 645 -20.02 10.88 -37.77
N ALA A 646 -19.59 11.44 -36.63
CA ALA A 646 -18.59 12.50 -36.58
C ALA A 646 -17.24 12.03 -37.16
N ILE A 647 -16.77 10.84 -36.75
CA ILE A 647 -15.53 10.23 -37.26
C ILE A 647 -15.61 10.01 -38.77
N ALA A 648 -16.73 9.47 -39.27
CA ALA A 648 -16.94 9.22 -40.68
C ALA A 648 -16.95 10.52 -41.51
N ARG A 649 -17.64 11.56 -41.00
CA ARG A 649 -17.67 12.90 -41.61
C ARG A 649 -16.28 13.52 -41.66
N GLU A 650 -15.53 13.47 -40.56
CA GLU A 650 -14.17 14.00 -40.46
C GLU A 650 -13.21 13.33 -41.42
N ALA A 651 -13.16 12.00 -41.44
CA ALA A 651 -12.26 11.25 -42.32
C ALA A 651 -12.56 11.51 -43.81
N ARG A 652 -13.85 11.60 -44.17
CA ARG A 652 -14.27 11.97 -45.54
C ARG A 652 -13.86 13.40 -45.89
N ALA A 653 -14.10 14.36 -44.99
CA ALA A 653 -13.77 15.76 -45.21
C ALA A 653 -12.27 16.00 -45.45
N VAL A 654 -11.40 15.22 -44.81
CA VAL A 654 -9.95 15.26 -45.09
C VAL A 654 -9.63 14.79 -46.51
N ARG A 655 -10.22 13.68 -46.98
CA ARG A 655 -9.96 13.16 -48.34
C ARG A 655 -10.59 14.00 -49.46
N GLU A 656 -11.74 14.60 -49.22
CA GLU A 656 -12.45 15.39 -50.25
C GLU A 656 -12.04 16.87 -50.24
N GLY A 657 -11.45 17.35 -49.15
CA GLY A 657 -11.14 18.77 -48.96
C GLY A 657 -9.87 19.00 -48.15
N VAL A 658 -10.03 19.39 -46.89
CA VAL A 658 -8.92 19.65 -45.97
C VAL A 658 -9.40 19.54 -44.53
N GLY A 659 -8.57 18.94 -43.68
CA GLY A 659 -8.76 18.98 -42.24
C GLY A 659 -7.48 19.26 -41.49
N ILE A 660 -7.62 19.65 -40.22
CA ILE A 660 -6.51 19.86 -39.29
C ILE A 660 -6.63 18.98 -38.05
N VAL A 661 -5.50 18.50 -37.53
CA VAL A 661 -5.43 17.68 -36.31
C VAL A 661 -4.27 18.11 -35.42
N ASP A 662 -4.52 18.07 -34.11
CA ASP A 662 -3.51 18.31 -33.08
C ASP A 662 -2.58 17.09 -32.96
N VAL A 663 -1.32 17.28 -33.36
CA VAL A 663 -0.23 16.30 -33.28
C VAL A 663 0.86 16.73 -32.29
N SER A 664 0.57 17.69 -31.42
CA SER A 664 1.49 18.20 -30.40
C SER A 664 2.02 17.10 -29.48
N THR A 665 1.29 15.99 -29.34
CA THR A 665 1.66 14.88 -28.46
C THR A 665 2.75 13.96 -29.03
N LEU A 666 3.17 14.10 -30.29
CA LEU A 666 4.28 13.30 -30.83
C LEU A 666 5.55 13.59 -30.04
N GLY A 667 6.36 12.56 -29.79
CA GLY A 667 7.67 12.76 -29.17
C GLY A 667 8.57 13.52 -30.13
N LYS A 668 9.35 14.48 -29.60
CA LYS A 668 10.26 15.31 -30.38
C LYS A 668 11.60 15.42 -29.65
N ILE A 669 12.68 15.12 -30.36
CA ILE A 669 14.04 15.15 -29.85
C ILE A 669 14.90 15.98 -30.80
N ASP A 670 15.55 17.01 -30.26
CA ASP A 670 16.59 17.76 -30.97
C ASP A 670 17.93 17.04 -30.75
N ILE A 671 18.58 16.65 -31.83
CA ILE A 671 19.80 15.85 -31.84
C ILE A 671 20.90 16.71 -32.48
N GLN A 672 21.90 17.05 -31.69
CA GLN A 672 22.96 17.98 -32.09
C GLN A 672 24.34 17.36 -31.90
N GLY A 673 25.29 17.70 -32.77
CA GLY A 673 26.69 17.31 -32.62
C GLY A 673 27.30 16.79 -33.93
N ARG A 674 28.64 16.72 -33.96
CA ARG A 674 29.40 16.31 -35.15
C ARG A 674 29.09 14.88 -35.58
N ASP A 675 28.75 14.01 -34.62
CA ASP A 675 28.48 12.59 -34.86
C ASP A 675 26.98 12.26 -34.88
N ALA A 676 26.10 13.26 -34.94
CA ALA A 676 24.65 13.05 -34.89
C ALA A 676 24.15 12.16 -36.05
N MET A 677 24.72 12.32 -37.23
CA MET A 677 24.43 11.44 -38.38
C MET A 677 24.86 9.99 -38.12
N GLU A 678 25.99 9.78 -37.44
CA GLU A 678 26.49 8.45 -37.10
C GLU A 678 25.58 7.79 -36.06
N LEU A 679 25.12 8.52 -35.03
CA LEU A 679 24.11 8.02 -34.10
C LEU A 679 22.86 7.52 -34.85
N LEU A 680 22.32 8.34 -35.77
CA LEU A 680 21.14 7.97 -36.55
C LEU A 680 21.37 6.72 -37.41
N ASN A 681 22.58 6.54 -37.95
CA ASN A 681 22.93 5.33 -38.68
C ASN A 681 22.97 4.08 -37.79
N ARG A 682 23.35 4.20 -36.51
CA ARG A 682 23.32 3.07 -35.57
C ARG A 682 21.91 2.76 -35.06
N VAL A 683 21.07 3.78 -34.93
CA VAL A 683 19.72 3.70 -34.35
C VAL A 683 18.69 3.13 -35.34
N TYR A 684 18.61 3.71 -36.53
CA TYR A 684 17.59 3.34 -37.49
C TYR A 684 18.02 2.16 -38.36
N MET A 685 17.09 1.28 -38.71
CA MET A 685 17.42 0.14 -39.58
C MET A 685 17.74 0.54 -41.02
N ASN A 686 17.18 1.65 -41.51
CA ASN A 686 17.40 2.18 -42.86
C ASN A 686 18.60 3.14 -42.93
N GLY A 687 19.10 3.40 -44.14
CA GLY A 687 20.26 4.29 -44.34
C GLY A 687 19.91 5.76 -44.09
N PHE A 688 20.70 6.48 -43.31
CA PHE A 688 20.52 7.91 -43.02
C PHE A 688 21.63 8.79 -43.60
N SER A 689 22.82 8.26 -43.90
CA SER A 689 23.99 9.02 -44.35
C SER A 689 23.79 9.91 -45.59
N THR A 690 22.81 9.58 -46.45
CA THR A 690 22.48 10.35 -47.66
C THR A 690 21.37 11.39 -47.46
N LEU A 691 20.90 11.60 -46.23
CA LEU A 691 19.86 12.59 -45.94
C LEU A 691 20.43 14.00 -46.10
N ALA A 692 19.93 14.74 -47.09
CA ALA A 692 20.30 16.13 -47.32
C ALA A 692 19.71 17.06 -46.25
N VAL A 693 20.37 18.21 -46.01
CA VAL A 693 19.81 19.29 -45.20
C VAL A 693 18.50 19.79 -45.83
N GLY A 694 17.50 20.11 -45.01
CA GLY A 694 16.16 20.50 -45.47
C GLY A 694 15.26 19.32 -45.86
N LYS A 695 15.70 18.08 -45.58
CA LYS A 695 14.93 16.85 -45.83
C LYS A 695 14.72 16.01 -44.58
N GLY A 696 13.60 15.31 -44.57
CA GLY A 696 13.22 14.29 -43.61
C GLY A 696 13.31 12.88 -44.18
N ARG A 697 13.40 11.90 -43.29
CA ARG A 697 13.34 10.48 -43.63
C ARG A 697 12.60 9.71 -42.54
N TYR A 698 11.62 8.94 -42.96
CA TYR A 698 10.96 7.96 -42.11
C TYR A 698 11.93 6.80 -41.81
N GLY A 699 11.95 6.32 -40.58
CA GLY A 699 12.77 5.18 -40.19
C GLY A 699 12.12 4.36 -39.09
N LEU A 700 12.49 3.07 -39.03
CA LEU A 700 12.12 2.16 -37.96
C LEU A 700 13.32 1.92 -37.05
N MET A 701 13.08 2.02 -35.75
CA MET A 701 14.02 1.68 -34.69
C MET A 701 13.74 0.27 -34.22
N LEU A 702 14.77 -0.56 -34.07
CA LEU A 702 14.63 -1.91 -33.56
C LEU A 702 15.24 -2.01 -32.17
N ARG A 703 14.77 -3.01 -31.42
CA ARG A 703 15.51 -3.50 -30.26
C ARG A 703 16.64 -4.42 -30.71
N GLU A 704 17.54 -4.73 -29.79
CA GLU A 704 18.67 -5.62 -29.99
C GLU A 704 18.24 -7.05 -30.43
N ASP A 705 17.02 -7.45 -30.10
CA ASP A 705 16.40 -8.73 -30.50
C ASP A 705 15.81 -8.74 -31.92
N GLY A 706 15.86 -7.62 -32.65
CA GLY A 706 15.43 -7.48 -34.03
C GLY A 706 13.95 -7.15 -34.22
N PHE A 707 13.16 -7.05 -33.14
CA PHE A 707 11.77 -6.62 -33.22
C PHE A 707 11.67 -5.09 -33.26
N VAL A 708 10.60 -4.59 -33.89
CA VAL A 708 10.35 -3.15 -33.98
C VAL A 708 10.10 -2.58 -32.58
N PHE A 709 10.78 -1.48 -32.29
CA PHE A 709 10.69 -0.75 -31.03
C PHE A 709 9.78 0.46 -31.16
N ASP A 710 10.11 1.34 -32.11
CA ASP A 710 9.37 2.56 -32.43
C ASP A 710 9.72 3.00 -33.86
N ASP A 711 9.07 4.05 -34.33
CA ASP A 711 9.30 4.64 -35.63
C ASP A 711 9.14 6.16 -35.59
N GLY A 712 9.45 6.81 -36.71
CA GLY A 712 9.17 8.22 -36.87
C GLY A 712 9.96 8.86 -37.99
N VAL A 713 9.82 10.18 -38.10
CA VAL A 713 10.51 10.97 -39.12
C VAL A 713 11.62 11.77 -38.47
N THR A 714 12.85 11.59 -38.95
CA THR A 714 13.96 12.46 -38.56
C THR A 714 14.31 13.39 -39.71
N THR A 715 14.35 14.69 -39.40
CA THR A 715 14.65 15.77 -40.34
C THR A 715 16.03 16.36 -40.07
N ARG A 716 16.78 16.64 -41.12
CA ARG A 716 18.11 17.22 -41.04
C ARG A 716 18.00 18.73 -41.21
N LEU A 717 18.19 19.47 -40.12
CA LEU A 717 18.06 20.93 -40.08
C LEU A 717 19.36 21.64 -40.44
N SER A 718 20.50 21.04 -40.12
CA SER A 718 21.83 21.51 -40.54
C SER A 718 22.78 20.32 -40.68
N ASP A 719 24.07 20.58 -40.95
CA ASP A 719 25.05 19.50 -41.04
C ASP A 719 25.17 18.69 -39.75
N THR A 720 24.93 19.31 -38.60
CA THR A 720 25.12 18.76 -37.25
C THR A 720 23.86 18.84 -36.37
N ARG A 721 22.69 19.12 -36.94
CA ARG A 721 21.42 19.22 -36.19
C ARG A 721 20.29 18.48 -36.88
N PHE A 722 19.56 17.68 -36.10
CA PHE A 722 18.43 16.89 -36.54
C PHE A 722 17.25 17.03 -35.58
N HIS A 723 16.04 16.99 -36.13
CA HIS A 723 14.80 16.95 -35.36
C HIS A 723 14.10 15.62 -35.63
N MET A 724 14.09 14.77 -34.61
CA MET A 724 13.49 13.44 -34.62
C MET A 724 12.09 13.50 -34.02
N THR A 725 11.11 12.98 -34.75
CA THR A 725 9.79 12.66 -34.20
C THR A 725 9.69 11.18 -33.85
N THR A 726 8.91 10.86 -32.82
CA THR A 726 8.64 9.49 -32.34
C THR A 726 7.14 9.33 -32.06
N THR A 727 6.68 8.11 -31.81
CA THR A 727 5.29 7.91 -31.38
C THR A 727 5.01 8.57 -30.03
N THR A 728 3.77 9.01 -29.79
CA THR A 728 3.36 9.71 -28.56
C THR A 728 3.65 8.91 -27.29
N VAL A 729 3.37 7.60 -27.30
CA VAL A 729 3.48 6.77 -26.08
C VAL A 729 4.94 6.41 -25.77
N ASN A 730 5.79 6.29 -26.79
CA ASN A 730 7.19 5.90 -26.61
C ASN A 730 8.17 7.07 -26.54
N ALA A 731 7.71 8.32 -26.61
CA ALA A 731 8.56 9.52 -26.59
C ALA A 731 9.67 9.48 -25.51
N ALA A 732 9.29 9.28 -24.25
CA ALA A 732 10.26 9.19 -23.15
C ALA A 732 11.17 7.96 -23.27
N ARG A 733 10.61 6.82 -23.70
CA ARG A 733 11.35 5.55 -23.83
C ARG A 733 12.41 5.61 -24.92
N VAL A 734 12.11 6.24 -26.07
CA VAL A 734 13.08 6.44 -27.15
C VAL A 734 14.20 7.37 -26.67
N TYR A 735 13.86 8.49 -26.03
CA TYR A 735 14.86 9.41 -25.46
C TYR A 735 15.80 8.71 -24.47
N GLU A 736 15.25 8.02 -23.46
CA GLU A 736 16.02 7.25 -22.48
C GLU A 736 16.88 6.16 -23.13
N TRP A 737 16.36 5.50 -24.16
CA TRP A 737 17.07 4.45 -24.89
C TRP A 737 18.26 5.01 -25.67
N LEU A 738 18.11 6.17 -26.33
CA LEU A 738 19.21 6.85 -27.01
C LEU A 738 20.28 7.32 -26.01
N GLU A 739 19.87 7.97 -24.91
CA GLU A 739 20.75 8.39 -23.81
C GLU A 739 21.53 7.21 -23.23
N LYS A 740 20.86 6.09 -22.96
CA LYS A 740 21.51 4.86 -22.48
C LYS A 740 22.63 4.42 -23.44
N HIS A 741 22.40 4.45 -24.75
CA HIS A 741 23.42 4.03 -25.72
C HIS A 741 24.61 4.99 -25.75
N LEU A 742 24.38 6.30 -25.77
CA LEU A 742 25.45 7.30 -25.71
C LEU A 742 26.26 7.20 -24.42
N GLN A 743 25.59 7.04 -23.27
CA GLN A 743 26.25 7.00 -21.96
C GLN A 743 26.98 5.68 -21.68
N THR A 744 26.52 4.55 -22.25
CA THR A 744 27.05 3.22 -21.88
C THR A 744 27.80 2.50 -22.99
N GLN A 745 27.47 2.73 -24.26
CA GLN A 745 28.02 1.99 -25.41
C GLN A 745 28.89 2.87 -26.31
N TRP A 746 28.44 4.08 -26.62
CA TRP A 746 29.03 4.96 -27.63
C TRP A 746 29.52 6.27 -27.02
N ARG A 747 30.29 6.15 -25.94
CA ARG A 747 30.79 7.28 -25.13
C ARG A 747 31.76 8.19 -25.88
N ASP A 748 32.23 7.75 -27.03
CA ASP A 748 33.13 8.44 -27.95
C ASP A 748 32.39 9.33 -28.96
N LEU A 749 31.08 9.16 -29.15
CA LEU A 749 30.29 9.99 -30.06
C LEU A 749 30.01 11.35 -29.44
N GLU A 750 30.31 12.40 -30.18
CA GLU A 750 29.97 13.77 -29.80
C GLU A 750 28.56 14.12 -30.29
N VAL A 751 27.58 13.66 -29.51
CA VAL A 751 26.15 13.89 -29.74
C VAL A 751 25.47 14.29 -28.43
N TYR A 752 24.58 15.27 -28.54
CA TYR A 752 23.79 15.82 -27.46
C TYR A 752 22.31 15.72 -27.83
N LEU A 753 21.51 15.20 -26.91
CA LEU A 753 20.09 15.02 -27.08
C LEU A 753 19.36 16.03 -26.20
N THR A 754 18.27 16.59 -26.71
CA THR A 754 17.36 17.42 -25.92
C THR A 754 15.93 17.02 -26.25
N ALA A 755 15.19 16.59 -25.23
CA ALA A 755 13.76 16.33 -25.38
C ALA A 755 13.03 17.67 -25.53
N VAL A 756 12.52 17.95 -26.73
CA VAL A 756 11.79 19.19 -27.07
C VAL A 756 10.32 18.89 -27.33
N THR A 757 9.79 17.82 -26.75
CA THR A 757 8.41 17.36 -26.99
C THR A 757 7.39 18.43 -26.57
N ASP A 758 7.60 19.05 -25.41
CA ASP A 758 6.73 20.04 -24.81
C ASP A 758 6.99 21.47 -25.29
N ASP A 759 8.12 21.71 -25.96
CA ASP A 759 8.49 23.03 -26.48
C ASP A 759 7.71 23.38 -27.75
N TRP A 760 7.18 22.37 -28.45
CA TRP A 760 6.53 22.51 -29.75
C TRP A 760 5.08 22.03 -29.73
N ALA A 761 4.15 22.93 -30.02
CA ALA A 761 2.83 22.56 -30.50
C ALA A 761 2.94 22.17 -31.98
N GLY A 762 2.18 21.16 -32.40
CA GLY A 762 2.20 20.65 -33.76
C GLY A 762 0.80 20.47 -34.33
N ILE A 763 0.58 20.99 -35.54
CA ILE A 763 -0.72 20.92 -36.23
C ILE A 763 -0.49 20.34 -37.63
N ALA A 764 -1.13 19.20 -37.90
CA ALA A 764 -1.12 18.59 -39.22
C ALA A 764 -2.32 19.09 -40.03
N ILE A 765 -2.07 19.61 -41.23
CA ILE A 765 -3.04 20.04 -42.23
C ILE A 765 -2.99 19.00 -43.36
N ALA A 766 -4.09 18.30 -43.63
CA ALA A 766 -4.12 17.22 -44.61
C ALA A 766 -5.32 17.31 -45.55
N GLY A 767 -5.11 16.93 -46.81
CA GLY A 767 -6.13 16.89 -47.86
C GLY A 767 -5.69 17.63 -49.14
N PRO A 768 -6.41 17.45 -50.27
CA PRO A 768 -6.06 18.10 -51.53
C PRO A 768 -6.00 19.64 -51.44
N LYS A 769 -6.74 20.26 -50.51
CA LYS A 769 -6.72 21.72 -50.29
C LYS A 769 -5.71 22.18 -49.23
N ALA A 770 -4.90 21.28 -48.64
CA ALA A 770 -3.97 21.62 -47.56
C ALA A 770 -2.97 22.72 -47.94
N ARG A 771 -2.42 22.67 -49.17
CA ARG A 771 -1.50 23.71 -49.67
C ARG A 771 -2.16 25.08 -49.77
N ALA A 772 -3.43 25.14 -50.22
CA ALA A 772 -4.16 26.39 -50.34
C ALA A 772 -4.39 27.05 -48.97
N VAL A 773 -4.74 26.24 -47.96
CA VAL A 773 -4.90 26.72 -46.58
C VAL A 773 -3.58 27.20 -46.00
N LEU A 774 -2.48 26.45 -46.17
CA LEU A 774 -1.19 26.89 -45.65
C LEU A 774 -0.69 28.17 -46.35
N ALA A 775 -0.83 28.25 -47.67
CA ALA A 775 -0.40 29.41 -48.47
C ALA A 775 -1.19 30.70 -48.15
N SER A 776 -2.40 30.61 -47.58
CA SER A 776 -3.16 31.80 -47.18
C SER A 776 -2.62 32.45 -45.89
N VAL A 777 -1.79 31.74 -45.13
CA VAL A 777 -1.23 32.21 -43.85
C VAL A 777 0.30 32.27 -43.83
N THR A 778 0.99 32.00 -44.93
CA THR A 778 2.46 32.13 -45.01
C THR A 778 2.89 32.84 -46.29
N GLN A 779 4.00 33.57 -46.20
CA GLN A 779 4.67 34.16 -47.37
C GLN A 779 5.72 33.22 -47.98
N ALA A 780 6.00 32.08 -47.34
CA ALA A 780 6.94 31.10 -47.86
C ALA A 780 6.37 30.35 -49.07
N ASP A 781 7.23 30.02 -50.04
CA ASP A 781 6.85 29.18 -51.16
C ASP A 781 6.67 27.71 -50.69
N VAL A 782 5.42 27.29 -50.58
CA VAL A 782 5.01 25.92 -50.18
C VAL A 782 4.62 25.04 -51.38
N SER A 783 5.00 25.44 -52.60
CA SER A 783 4.82 24.66 -53.82
C SER A 783 5.62 23.35 -53.79
N ASP A 784 5.28 22.41 -54.67
CA ASP A 784 5.98 21.12 -54.75
C ASP A 784 7.45 21.24 -55.16
N ALA A 785 7.79 22.30 -55.90
CA ALA A 785 9.16 22.59 -56.30
C ALA A 785 9.99 23.11 -55.12
N ALA A 786 9.43 24.04 -54.32
CA ALA A 786 10.13 24.65 -53.20
C ALA A 786 10.15 23.77 -51.94
N LEU A 787 9.03 23.09 -51.66
CA LEU A 787 8.87 22.17 -50.54
C LEU A 787 8.42 20.78 -51.04
N PRO A 788 9.35 19.97 -51.61
CA PRO A 788 9.02 18.63 -52.10
C PRO A 788 8.69 17.69 -50.94
N PHE A 789 8.04 16.55 -51.21
CA PHE A 789 7.71 15.55 -50.20
C PHE A 789 8.92 15.21 -49.31
N MET A 790 8.66 15.04 -48.01
CA MET A 790 9.65 14.92 -46.94
C MET A 790 10.62 16.12 -46.86
N GLY A 791 10.18 17.31 -47.28
CA GLY A 791 10.93 18.55 -47.11
C GLY A 791 10.61 19.25 -45.79
N VAL A 792 11.54 20.07 -45.32
CA VAL A 792 11.35 20.97 -44.17
C VAL A 792 11.90 22.35 -44.48
N ILE A 793 11.16 23.38 -44.07
CA ILE A 793 11.61 24.78 -44.07
C ILE A 793 11.27 25.44 -42.73
N GLU A 794 12.05 26.44 -42.36
CA GLU A 794 11.75 27.37 -41.27
C GLU A 794 11.20 28.66 -41.89
N ALA A 795 10.01 29.09 -41.46
CA ALA A 795 9.29 30.22 -42.02
C ALA A 795 8.28 30.79 -41.01
N GLU A 796 7.69 31.94 -41.31
CA GLU A 796 6.56 32.47 -40.53
C GLU A 796 5.23 31.93 -41.06
N VAL A 797 4.35 31.50 -40.15
CA VAL A 797 2.97 31.09 -40.43
C VAL A 797 2.06 31.88 -39.50
N ALA A 798 1.12 32.63 -40.05
CA ALA A 798 0.27 33.59 -39.32
C ALA A 798 1.09 34.57 -38.46
N GLY A 799 2.29 34.96 -38.92
CA GLY A 799 3.22 35.83 -38.18
C GLY A 799 3.98 35.14 -37.03
N ILE A 800 3.86 33.82 -36.91
CA ILE A 800 4.52 33.02 -35.87
C ILE A 800 5.70 32.26 -36.49
N PRO A 801 6.91 32.32 -35.91
CA PRO A 801 8.04 31.48 -36.34
C PRO A 801 7.69 29.99 -36.23
N ALA A 802 7.79 29.27 -37.34
CA ALA A 802 7.35 27.90 -37.45
C ALA A 802 8.33 27.03 -38.24
N ARG A 803 8.27 25.72 -37.99
CA ARG A 803 8.82 24.69 -38.85
C ARG A 803 7.70 24.03 -39.64
N ILE A 804 7.82 24.04 -40.95
CA ILE A 804 6.84 23.44 -41.85
C ILE A 804 7.46 22.18 -42.44
N PHE A 805 6.86 21.04 -42.13
CA PHE A 805 7.26 19.73 -42.63
C PHE A 805 6.25 19.21 -43.64
N ARG A 806 6.69 18.80 -44.83
CA ARG A 806 5.83 18.10 -45.79
C ARG A 806 5.84 16.60 -45.53
N ILE A 807 5.09 16.17 -44.51
CA ILE A 807 4.95 14.78 -44.05
C ILE A 807 3.47 14.43 -44.03
N SER A 808 3.13 13.18 -44.38
CA SER A 808 1.75 12.71 -44.41
C SER A 808 1.61 11.35 -43.73
N PHE A 809 0.65 11.25 -42.80
CA PHE A 809 0.22 9.99 -42.22
C PHE A 809 -1.14 9.50 -42.77
N SER A 810 -1.83 10.33 -43.56
CA SER A 810 -3.13 10.03 -44.19
C SER A 810 -3.03 9.55 -45.64
N GLY A 811 -1.85 9.70 -46.26
CA GLY A 811 -1.63 9.45 -47.69
C GLY A 811 -2.12 10.57 -48.61
N GLU A 812 -2.70 11.64 -48.07
CA GLU A 812 -3.01 12.87 -48.81
C GLU A 812 -1.80 13.82 -48.81
N LEU A 813 -1.84 14.85 -49.66
CA LEU A 813 -1.02 16.04 -49.48
C LEU A 813 -1.20 16.57 -48.05
N ALA A 814 -0.10 16.75 -47.33
CA ALA A 814 -0.14 17.20 -45.95
C ALA A 814 1.11 17.99 -45.55
N TYR A 815 0.90 18.87 -44.56
CA TYR A 815 1.92 19.68 -43.90
C TYR A 815 1.74 19.59 -42.40
N GLU A 816 2.82 19.36 -41.65
CA GLU A 816 2.86 19.52 -40.20
C GLU A 816 3.55 20.85 -39.90
N VAL A 817 2.88 21.72 -39.14
CA VAL A 817 3.40 23.03 -38.74
C VAL A 817 3.66 23.01 -37.24
N ASN A 818 4.92 23.13 -36.87
CA ASN A 818 5.35 23.17 -35.47
C ASN A 818 5.73 24.60 -35.08
N VAL A 819 5.14 25.10 -34.00
CA VAL A 819 5.39 26.42 -33.40
C VAL A 819 5.74 26.26 -31.92
N PRO A 820 6.36 27.28 -31.28
CA PRO A 820 6.48 27.33 -29.82
C PRO A 820 5.13 27.00 -29.16
N ALA A 821 5.14 26.16 -28.13
CA ALA A 821 3.91 25.59 -27.56
C ALA A 821 2.92 26.64 -27.06
N ASP A 822 3.40 27.77 -26.54
CA ASP A 822 2.59 28.91 -26.11
C ASP A 822 1.86 29.63 -27.26
N GLN A 823 2.29 29.43 -28.50
CA GLN A 823 1.66 29.95 -29.72
C GLN A 823 0.74 28.92 -30.43
N GLY A 824 0.64 27.70 -29.90
CA GLY A 824 -0.11 26.61 -30.53
C GLY A 824 -1.58 26.93 -30.78
N LEU A 825 -2.25 27.54 -29.79
CA LEU A 825 -3.66 27.94 -29.92
C LEU A 825 -3.86 29.04 -30.97
N ALA A 826 -2.98 30.05 -30.98
CA ALA A 826 -3.05 31.14 -31.95
C ALA A 826 -2.91 30.61 -33.39
N LEU A 827 -1.97 29.70 -33.63
CA LEU A 827 -1.83 29.05 -34.93
C LEU A 827 -3.06 28.20 -35.29
N TRP A 828 -3.60 27.44 -34.34
CA TRP A 828 -4.79 26.61 -34.54
C TRP A 828 -6.00 27.43 -35.00
N GLU A 829 -6.28 28.53 -34.32
CA GLU A 829 -7.38 29.42 -34.66
C GLU A 829 -7.15 30.12 -36.01
N ALA A 830 -5.93 30.59 -36.27
CA ALA A 830 -5.58 31.22 -37.55
C ALA A 830 -5.76 30.28 -38.74
N LEU A 831 -5.41 29.00 -38.59
CA LEU A 831 -5.60 27.98 -39.63
C LEU A 831 -7.08 27.65 -39.87
N LEU A 832 -7.91 27.66 -38.83
CA LEU A 832 -9.35 27.46 -38.96
C LEU A 832 -10.03 28.65 -39.64
N GLU A 833 -9.67 29.88 -39.23
CA GLU A 833 -10.20 31.11 -39.82
C GLU A 833 -9.82 31.22 -41.30
N SER A 834 -8.54 31.10 -41.62
CA SER A 834 -8.04 31.21 -43.00
C SER A 834 -8.47 30.05 -43.90
N GLY A 835 -8.70 28.87 -43.31
CA GLY A 835 -9.17 27.68 -44.01
C GLY A 835 -10.69 27.61 -44.20
N ALA A 836 -11.47 28.49 -43.55
CA ALA A 836 -12.93 28.48 -43.65
C ALA A 836 -13.45 28.59 -45.10
N PRO A 837 -12.91 29.44 -46.00
CA PRO A 837 -13.29 29.48 -47.41
C PRO A 837 -13.02 28.16 -48.16
N HIS A 838 -12.10 27.34 -47.66
CA HIS A 838 -11.75 26.04 -48.24
C HIS A 838 -12.55 24.88 -47.63
N GLY A 839 -13.35 25.14 -46.58
CA GLY A 839 -14.13 24.14 -45.85
C GLY A 839 -13.30 23.33 -44.87
N VAL A 840 -12.27 23.92 -44.25
CA VAL A 840 -11.42 23.22 -43.27
C VAL A 840 -12.23 22.66 -42.11
N VAL A 841 -11.89 21.44 -41.69
CA VAL A 841 -12.51 20.81 -40.52
C VAL A 841 -11.45 20.35 -39.49
N PRO A 842 -11.66 20.58 -38.19
CA PRO A 842 -10.89 19.88 -37.18
C PRO A 842 -11.28 18.40 -37.19
N TYR A 843 -10.31 17.51 -37.04
CA TYR A 843 -10.55 16.07 -36.91
C TYR A 843 -9.74 15.44 -35.77
N GLY A 844 -10.32 14.41 -35.15
CA GLY A 844 -9.75 13.77 -33.97
C GLY A 844 -8.89 12.54 -34.28
N LEU A 845 -8.43 11.89 -33.22
CA LEU A 845 -7.56 10.70 -33.27
C LEU A 845 -8.19 9.52 -34.01
N GLU A 846 -9.51 9.35 -33.93
CA GLU A 846 -10.20 8.25 -34.59
C GLU A 846 -10.29 8.46 -36.10
N ALA A 847 -10.59 9.68 -36.56
CA ALA A 847 -10.53 10.01 -37.98
C ALA A 847 -9.10 9.88 -38.54
N LEU A 848 -8.08 10.28 -37.78
CA LEU A 848 -6.67 10.01 -38.11
C LEU A 848 -6.40 8.49 -38.22
N SER A 849 -7.01 7.68 -37.35
CA SER A 849 -6.89 6.23 -37.37
C SER A 849 -7.56 5.61 -38.60
N VAL A 850 -8.71 6.11 -39.04
CA VAL A 850 -9.34 5.69 -40.30
C VAL A 850 -8.38 5.95 -41.48
N LEU A 851 -7.88 7.18 -41.59
CA LEU A 851 -7.05 7.61 -42.71
C LEU A 851 -5.75 6.80 -42.83
N ARG A 852 -5.11 6.47 -41.70
CA ARG A 852 -3.87 5.68 -41.69
C ARG A 852 -4.15 4.20 -41.97
N ILE A 853 -5.27 3.64 -41.48
CA ILE A 853 -5.67 2.24 -41.76
C ILE A 853 -5.94 2.06 -43.24
N GLU A 854 -6.64 3.01 -43.88
CA GLU A 854 -6.89 3.01 -45.33
C GLU A 854 -5.59 2.98 -46.16
N LYS A 855 -4.49 3.54 -45.63
CA LYS A 855 -3.16 3.50 -46.26
C LYS A 855 -2.30 2.29 -45.84
N GLY A 856 -2.76 1.47 -44.90
CA GLY A 856 -1.95 0.39 -44.33
C GLY A 856 -0.78 0.88 -43.48
N HIS A 857 -0.82 2.14 -43.03
CA HIS A 857 0.20 2.68 -42.14
C HIS A 857 0.07 2.05 -40.74
N ILE A 858 1.22 1.72 -40.17
CA ILE A 858 1.32 1.02 -38.90
C ILE A 858 1.57 2.01 -37.75
N VAL A 859 1.07 1.65 -36.57
CA VAL A 859 1.38 2.34 -35.31
C VAL A 859 0.99 1.43 -34.17
N GLY A 860 1.65 1.54 -33.00
CA GLY A 860 1.16 1.01 -31.73
C GLY A 860 0.76 -0.49 -31.77
N ALA A 861 -0.50 -0.78 -32.10
CA ALA A 861 -1.08 -2.12 -32.21
C ALA A 861 -0.31 -3.08 -33.14
N GLU A 862 0.31 -2.58 -34.20
CA GLU A 862 1.17 -3.40 -35.07
C GLU A 862 2.60 -3.58 -34.51
N PHE A 863 3.02 -2.73 -33.56
CA PHE A 863 4.26 -2.86 -32.79
C PHE A 863 4.04 -3.69 -31.53
N ASP A 864 3.55 -4.92 -31.68
CA ASP A 864 3.15 -5.80 -30.57
C ASP A 864 4.33 -6.38 -29.75
N GLY A 865 5.55 -5.91 -30.00
CA GLY A 865 6.79 -6.40 -29.41
C GLY A 865 7.34 -7.69 -30.05
N ARG A 866 6.64 -8.28 -31.03
CA ARG A 866 6.99 -9.54 -31.71
C ARG A 866 7.02 -9.40 -33.24
N ALA A 867 6.59 -8.27 -33.78
CA ALA A 867 6.70 -7.97 -35.19
C ALA A 867 8.12 -7.54 -35.57
N THR A 868 8.71 -8.22 -36.56
CA THR A 868 9.95 -7.80 -37.21
C THR A 868 9.63 -6.89 -38.40
N PRO A 869 10.63 -6.15 -38.94
CA PRO A 869 10.43 -5.39 -40.18
C PRO A 869 9.92 -6.24 -41.35
N MET A 870 10.34 -7.51 -41.45
CA MET A 870 9.92 -8.43 -42.51
C MET A 870 8.46 -8.86 -42.37
N ASP A 871 7.98 -8.99 -41.13
CA ASP A 871 6.59 -9.30 -40.85
C ASP A 871 5.68 -8.13 -41.28
N LEU A 872 6.16 -6.90 -41.06
CA LEU A 872 5.43 -5.66 -41.37
C LEU A 872 5.58 -5.17 -42.82
N GLY A 873 6.35 -5.87 -43.67
CA GLY A 873 6.54 -5.50 -45.08
C GLY A 873 7.61 -4.42 -45.34
N PHE A 874 8.50 -4.18 -44.38
CA PHE A 874 9.58 -3.20 -44.44
C PHE A 874 10.96 -3.83 -44.73
N GLU A 875 11.01 -5.06 -45.23
CA GLU A 875 12.28 -5.75 -45.49
C GLU A 875 13.19 -5.01 -46.48
N ARG A 876 12.59 -4.25 -47.41
CA ARG A 876 13.34 -3.43 -48.39
C ARG A 876 14.04 -2.23 -47.74
N MET A 877 13.58 -1.78 -46.58
CA MET A 877 14.18 -0.67 -45.84
C MET A 877 15.39 -1.09 -45.01
N ILE A 878 15.62 -2.39 -44.79
CA ILE A 878 16.74 -2.90 -44.01
C ILE A 878 18.06 -2.56 -44.71
N ALA A 879 18.91 -1.76 -44.06
CA ALA A 879 20.18 -1.36 -44.64
C ALA A 879 21.16 -2.55 -44.73
N ARG A 880 21.67 -2.80 -45.94
CA ARG A 880 22.61 -3.91 -46.19
C ARG A 880 24.04 -3.58 -45.78
N LYS A 881 24.48 -2.35 -46.09
CA LYS A 881 25.90 -1.94 -46.04
C LYS A 881 26.38 -1.38 -44.69
N LYS A 882 25.48 -0.97 -43.80
CA LYS A 882 25.82 -0.46 -42.46
C LYS A 882 25.33 -1.40 -41.37
N ASP A 883 25.94 -1.35 -40.20
CA ASP A 883 25.40 -1.99 -39.01
C ASP A 883 24.38 -1.08 -38.30
N PHE A 884 23.50 -1.66 -37.48
CA PHE A 884 22.52 -0.94 -36.67
C PHE A 884 21.95 -1.87 -35.57
N ILE A 885 21.33 -1.28 -34.56
CA ILE A 885 20.75 -2.05 -33.45
C ILE A 885 19.71 -3.05 -33.96
N GLY A 886 19.88 -4.33 -33.60
CA GLY A 886 18.98 -5.42 -34.00
C GLY A 886 19.34 -6.10 -35.32
N LYS A 887 20.28 -5.57 -36.13
CA LYS A 887 20.64 -6.17 -37.43
C LYS A 887 21.09 -7.61 -37.33
N TRP A 888 21.96 -7.94 -36.37
CA TRP A 888 22.43 -9.30 -36.15
C TRP A 888 21.29 -10.26 -35.81
N ALA A 889 20.33 -9.82 -34.98
CA ALA A 889 19.22 -10.67 -34.60
C ALA A 889 18.30 -11.00 -35.78
N LEU A 890 18.18 -10.08 -36.76
CA LEU A 890 17.39 -10.30 -37.97
C LEU A 890 17.86 -11.49 -38.80
N SER A 891 19.12 -11.93 -38.70
CA SER A 891 19.64 -13.08 -39.45
C SER A 891 19.34 -14.43 -38.80
N ARG A 892 18.64 -14.46 -37.67
CA ARG A 892 18.34 -15.71 -36.96
C ARG A 892 17.36 -16.57 -37.78
N PRO A 893 17.57 -17.89 -37.89
CA PRO A 893 16.72 -18.77 -38.70
C PRO A 893 15.22 -18.65 -38.40
N ALA A 894 14.84 -18.42 -37.13
CA ALA A 894 13.45 -18.28 -36.71
C ALA A 894 12.68 -17.11 -37.36
N PHE A 895 13.37 -16.08 -37.87
CA PHE A 895 12.75 -14.96 -38.57
C PHE A 895 12.55 -15.20 -40.07
N HIS A 896 13.04 -16.33 -40.57
CA HIS A 896 12.93 -16.73 -41.97
C HIS A 896 12.15 -18.03 -42.17
N GLN A 897 11.57 -18.60 -41.10
CA GLN A 897 10.74 -19.80 -41.19
C GLN A 897 9.37 -19.50 -41.81
N PRO A 898 8.75 -20.45 -42.54
CA PRO A 898 7.34 -20.38 -42.91
C PRO A 898 6.43 -20.30 -41.68
N GLY A 899 5.21 -19.79 -41.84
CA GLY A 899 4.20 -19.67 -40.79
C GLY A 899 4.34 -18.41 -39.93
N ARG A 900 5.25 -17.49 -40.26
CA ARG A 900 5.35 -16.20 -39.57
C ARG A 900 4.14 -15.34 -39.84
N LEU A 901 3.69 -14.61 -38.82
CA LEU A 901 2.62 -13.64 -38.98
C LEU A 901 3.12 -12.46 -39.80
N GLN A 902 2.39 -12.11 -40.85
CA GLN A 902 2.69 -11.01 -41.77
C GLN A 902 1.52 -10.03 -41.79
N LEU A 903 1.83 -8.75 -41.92
CA LEU A 903 0.84 -7.68 -42.02
C LEU A 903 0.04 -7.84 -43.32
N VAL A 904 -1.28 -7.86 -43.21
CA VAL A 904 -2.25 -7.93 -44.31
C VAL A 904 -3.39 -6.93 -44.09
N GLY A 905 -4.04 -6.56 -45.18
CA GLY A 905 -5.36 -5.92 -45.15
C GLY A 905 -6.46 -6.96 -45.09
N LEU A 906 -7.56 -6.66 -44.40
CA LEU A 906 -8.76 -7.47 -44.30
C LEU A 906 -9.97 -6.60 -44.64
N ALA A 907 -10.77 -7.02 -45.62
CA ALA A 907 -12.04 -6.37 -45.95
C ALA A 907 -13.20 -7.30 -45.60
N ALA A 908 -14.24 -6.79 -44.93
CA ALA A 908 -15.44 -7.59 -44.67
C ALA A 908 -16.12 -7.98 -46.00
N LEU A 909 -16.61 -9.22 -46.10
CA LEU A 909 -17.33 -9.66 -47.30
C LEU A 909 -18.69 -8.96 -47.45
N ASP A 910 -19.40 -8.75 -46.34
CA ASP A 910 -20.45 -7.75 -46.25
C ASP A 910 -19.80 -6.42 -45.81
N PRO A 911 -19.74 -5.39 -46.68
CA PRO A 911 -19.09 -4.12 -46.38
C PRO A 911 -19.62 -3.42 -45.11
N LYS A 912 -20.83 -3.77 -44.65
CA LYS A 912 -21.44 -3.16 -43.45
C LYS A 912 -21.27 -4.00 -42.19
N GLU A 913 -20.71 -5.19 -42.29
CA GLU A 913 -20.55 -6.09 -41.14
C GLU A 913 -19.29 -5.73 -40.32
N PRO A 914 -19.43 -5.26 -39.06
CA PRO A 914 -18.29 -4.72 -38.32
C PRO A 914 -17.28 -5.79 -37.90
N ILE A 915 -16.02 -5.62 -38.32
CA ILE A 915 -14.91 -6.50 -37.95
C ILE A 915 -14.56 -6.26 -36.46
N PRO A 916 -14.57 -7.29 -35.59
CA PRO A 916 -14.22 -7.08 -34.19
C PRO A 916 -12.71 -6.81 -34.02
N ALA A 917 -12.36 -5.70 -33.37
CA ALA A 917 -10.98 -5.47 -32.92
C ALA A 917 -10.45 -6.65 -32.08
N ALA A 918 -9.17 -7.00 -32.27
CA ALA A 918 -8.49 -8.14 -31.65
C ALA A 918 -9.10 -9.52 -31.95
N ALA A 919 -9.97 -9.64 -32.97
CA ALA A 919 -10.48 -10.92 -33.43
C ALA A 919 -9.34 -11.87 -33.84
N GLN A 920 -9.52 -13.15 -33.56
CA GLN A 920 -8.65 -14.22 -34.04
C GLN A 920 -9.01 -14.57 -35.48
N LEU A 921 -8.00 -14.82 -36.31
CA LEU A 921 -8.18 -15.17 -37.72
C LEU A 921 -8.13 -16.68 -37.86
N VAL A 922 -9.24 -17.29 -38.27
CA VAL A 922 -9.40 -18.74 -38.45
C VAL A 922 -9.80 -19.07 -39.89
N PRO A 923 -9.46 -20.27 -40.41
CA PRO A 923 -9.75 -20.61 -41.80
C PRO A 923 -11.25 -20.68 -42.12
N SER A 924 -12.10 -21.17 -41.20
CA SER A 924 -13.56 -21.29 -41.41
C SER A 924 -14.34 -21.50 -40.10
N GLY A 925 -15.67 -21.38 -40.15
CA GLY A 925 -16.57 -21.69 -39.04
C GLY A 925 -17.19 -20.47 -38.35
N ASP A 926 -18.09 -20.72 -37.39
CA ASP A 926 -18.83 -19.72 -36.60
C ASP A 926 -18.10 -19.25 -35.34
N GLY A 927 -16.92 -19.82 -35.06
CA GLY A 927 -16.13 -19.50 -33.88
C GLY A 927 -16.58 -20.17 -32.59
N GLU A 928 -17.54 -21.11 -32.64
CA GLU A 928 -18.02 -21.83 -31.46
C GLU A 928 -17.15 -23.04 -31.08
N SER A 929 -16.50 -23.66 -32.07
CA SER A 929 -15.57 -24.77 -31.85
C SER A 929 -14.12 -24.30 -31.67
N PRO A 930 -13.33 -24.88 -30.75
CA PRO A 930 -11.91 -24.59 -30.63
C PRO A 930 -11.17 -24.89 -31.92
N GLN A 931 -10.48 -23.90 -32.48
CA GLN A 931 -9.65 -24.03 -33.68
C GLN A 931 -8.33 -23.30 -33.49
N GLN A 932 -7.31 -23.72 -34.25
CA GLN A 932 -6.02 -23.05 -34.27
C GLN A 932 -6.18 -21.66 -34.92
N SER A 933 -5.82 -20.62 -34.19
CA SER A 933 -5.72 -19.28 -34.75
C SER A 933 -4.52 -19.19 -35.70
N HIS A 934 -4.74 -18.62 -36.89
CA HIS A 934 -3.71 -18.33 -37.88
C HIS A 934 -3.18 -16.89 -37.74
N GLY A 935 -3.72 -16.09 -36.82
CA GLY A 935 -3.39 -14.68 -36.74
C GLY A 935 -4.42 -13.87 -35.96
N HIS A 936 -4.30 -12.55 -36.00
CA HIS A 936 -5.23 -11.67 -35.30
C HIS A 936 -5.38 -10.32 -36.01
N VAL A 937 -6.54 -9.71 -35.80
CA VAL A 937 -6.85 -8.34 -36.24
C VAL A 937 -6.18 -7.35 -35.29
N THR A 938 -5.39 -6.42 -35.82
CA THR A 938 -4.67 -5.40 -35.03
C THR A 938 -5.44 -4.08 -34.95
N SER A 939 -5.99 -3.64 -36.09
CA SER A 939 -6.65 -2.33 -36.22
C SER A 939 -7.90 -2.48 -37.08
N VAL A 940 -8.99 -1.78 -36.74
CA VAL A 940 -10.28 -1.86 -37.45
C VAL A 940 -10.85 -0.47 -37.66
N CYS A 941 -11.57 -0.27 -38.76
CA CYS A 941 -12.43 0.89 -38.94
C CYS A 941 -13.48 0.67 -40.02
N TYR A 942 -14.60 1.37 -39.90
CA TYR A 942 -15.44 1.68 -41.05
C TYR A 942 -14.78 2.78 -41.88
N SER A 943 -14.47 2.48 -43.15
CA SER A 943 -13.93 3.46 -44.10
C SER A 943 -15.09 4.17 -44.82
N PRO A 944 -15.33 5.48 -44.57
CA PRO A 944 -16.35 6.24 -45.28
C PRO A 944 -15.98 6.54 -46.73
N ASN A 945 -14.70 6.37 -47.10
CA ASN A 945 -14.17 6.60 -48.44
C ASN A 945 -14.34 5.36 -49.34
N LEU A 946 -14.32 4.16 -48.75
CA LEU A 946 -14.61 2.89 -49.43
C LEU A 946 -16.05 2.43 -49.25
N GLY A 947 -16.74 2.96 -48.23
CA GLY A 947 -18.08 2.51 -47.84
C GLY A 947 -18.08 1.11 -47.21
N ALA A 948 -16.96 0.69 -46.60
CA ALA A 948 -16.75 -0.68 -46.16
C ALA A 948 -15.98 -0.78 -44.82
N GLU A 949 -16.29 -1.83 -44.05
CA GLU A 949 -15.52 -2.27 -42.87
C GLU A 949 -14.20 -2.91 -43.31
N ILE A 950 -13.10 -2.30 -42.88
CA ILE A 950 -11.73 -2.73 -43.19
C ILE A 950 -10.91 -2.86 -41.91
N ALA A 951 -9.83 -3.63 -42.01
CA ALA A 951 -8.93 -3.87 -40.91
C ALA A 951 -7.50 -4.16 -41.37
N LEU A 952 -6.55 -3.93 -40.48
CA LEU A 952 -5.21 -4.50 -40.56
C LEU A 952 -5.13 -5.71 -39.63
N GLY A 953 -4.31 -6.69 -40.01
CA GLY A 953 -4.09 -7.88 -39.19
C GLY A 953 -2.75 -8.54 -39.46
N MET A 954 -2.34 -9.35 -38.50
CA MET A 954 -1.13 -10.17 -38.56
C MET A 954 -1.57 -11.61 -38.85
N LEU A 955 -1.25 -12.13 -40.04
CA LEU A 955 -1.71 -13.44 -40.52
C LEU A 955 -0.53 -14.33 -40.92
N ALA A 956 -0.54 -15.59 -40.47
CA ALA A 956 0.48 -16.58 -40.84
C ALA A 956 0.55 -16.74 -42.37
N ASP A 957 1.74 -16.50 -42.92
CA ASP A 957 2.04 -16.47 -44.35
C ASP A 957 1.07 -15.56 -45.15
N GLY A 958 0.65 -14.45 -44.54
CA GLY A 958 -0.48 -13.65 -45.00
C GLY A 958 -0.34 -13.09 -46.42
N ARG A 959 0.88 -12.74 -46.86
CA ARG A 959 1.10 -12.17 -48.21
C ARG A 959 0.82 -13.17 -49.33
N ASP A 960 1.11 -14.44 -49.12
CA ASP A 960 0.82 -15.52 -50.07
C ASP A 960 -0.67 -15.91 -50.08
N ARG A 961 -1.45 -15.32 -49.18
CA ARG A 961 -2.88 -15.62 -48.96
C ARG A 961 -3.80 -14.49 -49.37
N HIS A 962 -3.29 -13.47 -50.08
CA HIS A 962 -4.14 -12.43 -50.68
C HIS A 962 -5.19 -13.04 -51.61
N GLY A 963 -6.42 -12.55 -51.53
CA GLY A 963 -7.60 -13.09 -52.21
C GLY A 963 -8.32 -14.20 -51.45
N GLN A 964 -7.69 -14.81 -50.43
CA GLN A 964 -8.33 -15.84 -49.61
C GLN A 964 -9.42 -15.24 -48.71
N GLU A 965 -10.52 -15.98 -48.54
CA GLU A 965 -11.55 -15.69 -47.55
C GLU A 965 -11.30 -16.49 -46.27
N ILE A 966 -11.39 -15.81 -45.13
CA ILE A 966 -11.21 -16.37 -43.78
C ILE A 966 -12.26 -15.77 -42.83
N VAL A 967 -12.24 -16.18 -41.55
CA VAL A 967 -13.18 -15.68 -40.55
C VAL A 967 -12.43 -14.97 -39.42
N ALA A 968 -12.86 -13.75 -39.09
CA ALA A 968 -12.44 -12.99 -37.92
C ALA A 968 -13.41 -13.26 -36.76
N VAL A 969 -12.94 -13.99 -35.74
CA VAL A 969 -13.76 -14.47 -34.62
C VAL A 969 -13.39 -13.77 -33.31
N SER A 970 -14.40 -13.29 -32.59
CA SER A 970 -14.26 -12.78 -31.22
C SER A 970 -15.26 -13.49 -30.29
N PRO A 971 -14.82 -14.50 -29.52
CA PRO A 971 -15.71 -15.22 -28.59
C PRO A 971 -16.28 -14.32 -27.50
N LEU A 972 -15.50 -13.33 -27.05
CA LEU A 972 -15.94 -12.34 -26.05
C LEU A 972 -17.09 -11.48 -26.55
N LYS A 973 -17.04 -11.07 -27.82
CA LYS A 973 -18.10 -10.29 -28.47
C LYS A 973 -19.20 -11.15 -29.09
N LYS A 974 -19.03 -12.48 -29.10
CA LYS A 974 -19.89 -13.45 -29.80
C LYS A 974 -20.15 -13.07 -31.25
N ARG A 975 -19.07 -12.76 -31.98
CA ARG A 975 -19.13 -12.38 -33.39
C ARG A 975 -18.11 -13.17 -34.21
N ALA A 976 -18.50 -13.54 -35.42
CA ALA A 976 -17.67 -14.16 -36.43
C ALA A 976 -17.99 -13.51 -37.78
N VAL A 977 -17.01 -12.83 -38.37
CA VAL A 977 -17.19 -12.04 -39.59
C VAL A 977 -16.32 -12.62 -40.69
N ARG A 978 -16.89 -12.87 -41.87
CA ARG A 978 -16.10 -13.32 -43.02
C ARG A 978 -15.36 -12.14 -43.62
N VAL A 979 -14.05 -12.31 -43.82
CA VAL A 979 -13.17 -11.28 -44.36
C VAL A 979 -12.35 -11.82 -45.52
N ARG A 980 -12.07 -10.96 -46.49
CA ARG A 980 -11.13 -11.22 -47.59
C ARG A 980 -9.76 -10.64 -47.24
N VAL A 981 -8.73 -11.48 -47.32
CA VAL A 981 -7.33 -11.08 -47.14
C VAL A 981 -6.86 -10.34 -48.40
N GLN A 982 -6.19 -9.20 -48.24
CA GLN A 982 -5.70 -8.38 -49.34
C GLN A 982 -4.45 -7.57 -48.92
N GLN A 983 -3.94 -6.74 -49.84
CA GLN A 983 -2.86 -5.82 -49.50
C GLN A 983 -3.27 -4.83 -48.39
N PRO A 984 -2.35 -4.46 -47.47
CA PRO A 984 -2.65 -3.52 -46.38
C PRO A 984 -3.11 -2.12 -46.82
N CYS A 985 -2.71 -1.66 -48.00
CA CYS A 985 -3.12 -0.36 -48.52
C CYS A 985 -4.41 -0.49 -49.34
N PHE A 986 -5.50 0.10 -48.85
CA PHE A 986 -6.83 0.04 -49.48
C PHE A 986 -7.11 1.22 -50.40
N VAL A 987 -6.55 2.39 -50.10
CA VAL A 987 -6.79 3.64 -50.85
C VAL A 987 -5.50 4.13 -51.50
N ASP A 988 -5.54 4.41 -52.81
CA ASP A 988 -4.43 4.98 -53.59
C ASP A 988 -3.08 4.25 -53.38
N PRO A 989 -2.98 2.94 -53.70
CA PRO A 989 -1.74 2.18 -53.50
C PRO A 989 -0.54 2.74 -54.28
N GLU A 990 -0.77 3.44 -55.39
CA GLU A 990 0.25 4.10 -56.19
C GLU A 990 0.75 5.43 -55.58
N GLY A 991 0.07 5.96 -54.57
CA GLY A 991 0.47 7.17 -53.84
C GLY A 991 0.33 8.47 -54.63
N SER A 992 -0.52 8.49 -55.65
CA SER A 992 -0.73 9.65 -56.52
C SER A 992 -1.22 10.90 -55.78
N ARG A 993 -1.97 10.73 -54.67
CA ARG A 993 -2.59 11.81 -53.90
C ARG A 993 -1.61 12.55 -52.97
N LEU A 994 -0.38 12.07 -52.79
CA LEU A 994 0.65 12.75 -52.00
C LEU A 994 1.14 14.07 -52.62
N HIS A 995 0.86 14.27 -53.90
CA HIS A 995 1.32 15.42 -54.69
C HIS A 995 0.23 16.51 -54.88
N GLY A 996 -0.99 16.22 -54.45
CA GLY A 996 -2.14 17.13 -54.52
C GLY A 996 -2.99 16.95 -55.77
#